data_AF-A0A2V0NKA6-F1
#
_entry.id   AF-A0A2V0NKA6-F1
#
_cell.length_a   1.000
_cell.length_b   1.000
_cell.length_c   1.000
_cell.angle_alpha   90.00
_cell.angle_beta   90.00
_cell.angle_gamma   90.00
#
_symmetry.space_group_name_H-M   'P 1'
#
loop_
_entity.id
_entity.type
_entity.pdbx_description
1 polymer ?
#
loop_
_entity_poly.entity_id
_entity_poly.type
_entity_poly.pdbx_seq_one_letter_code
_entity_poly.pdbx_strand_id
1 'polypeptide(L)'
;MAVRVLGGLVGVGVVAAGAVVASKKLAEKKTKPADGDEAAGAIPMRGLPAAAAAAGDDDAAPSAPPLELAGAPADPILVALGGNESLLSPKGLALVRELIAEGQAHIFAAWPPPGSNDADKYRLIGQLAQLDSSYHGGLVQYIRNAKQLLRDSKEGHNPFEGFSPSVPEGEALDFASDRFLEFEARGARAASDAAFVLVAGGLGERLGYSGIKVALPAESASGRSFLQLYCEFILTLQAKSKAGKPLPLAIMTSDDTHARTQALLETHNNFGMAPGQITLMKQEKVACLTDNDAHLALDPRDPFAIQTKPHGHGDVHALLHSTGMAKKWRKEGRKWVCFFQDTNALVFRALPLALGVSAACDYDMNSMAVPRKAKESIGAIARLVSSSDPSRSTTVNVEYNQLDPLLRATVAPEGDVNDPKTGFSPYPGNINQIVIKLDSYVKQLDKTGGIISEFVNPKYADATRTAFKSSTRLECMMQDYPKALGKGAKVGFTVVNQVWATYSPVKNSVADARAKAAEGNPTHSATAAEMDFYKAGAVALRDLAAADIGAPQPGAYNGIPVEEYPRVVLAPSFAPTLGDVKVRLVFGGALVVRAAPGARVVIDGLTVGNAGWEWAHTEELPDVTEEEAIRGFRVVKRETAELTFDAPGDYLIPEAGARARASDDEEAEEGAPEAEGAVAADPAAAAAVALAGAGSGSLRRVPSRGGAVAAAVAAMERTASLGNAASPPGGLSISRRGSGGVGGGGGDEEEEEEARAAAHQLTEAVFASVAGAK
;
A
#
# COMPACT_ATOMS: atom_id res chain seq x y z
N MET A 1 39.79 -42.48 -6.21
CA MET A 1 39.09 -43.79 -6.08
C MET A 1 37.59 -43.51 -6.27
N ALA A 2 36.78 -44.18 -7.09
CA ALA A 2 36.71 -45.60 -7.47
C ALA A 2 36.16 -46.52 -6.34
N VAL A 3 35.17 -47.40 -6.52
CA VAL A 3 34.18 -47.58 -7.62
C VAL A 3 33.05 -48.55 -7.18
N ARG A 4 31.79 -48.34 -7.63
CA ARG A 4 30.66 -49.33 -7.72
C ARG A 4 30.11 -50.01 -6.42
N VAL A 5 28.94 -50.67 -6.41
CA VAL A 5 27.58 -50.45 -7.01
C VAL A 5 26.56 -51.46 -6.38
N LEU A 6 25.27 -51.39 -6.75
CA LEU A 6 24.11 -52.20 -6.29
C LEU A 6 23.55 -51.85 -4.89
N GLY A 7 22.23 -51.91 -4.64
CA GLY A 7 21.12 -52.07 -5.59
C GLY A 7 19.85 -52.65 -4.94
N GLY A 8 18.68 -52.05 -5.20
CA GLY A 8 17.38 -52.59 -4.76
C GLY A 8 16.18 -51.74 -5.19
N LEU A 9 15.29 -52.31 -6.02
CA LEU A 9 13.97 -51.76 -6.32
C LEU A 9 12.90 -52.56 -5.57
N VAL A 10 12.01 -51.85 -4.86
CA VAL A 10 10.57 -52.14 -4.81
C VAL A 10 9.87 -50.78 -4.83
N GLY A 11 8.74 -50.66 -5.52
CA GLY A 11 7.99 -49.40 -5.59
C GLY A 11 6.49 -49.61 -5.72
N VAL A 12 5.73 -48.58 -5.33
CA VAL A 12 4.30 -48.42 -5.61
C VAL A 12 4.10 -46.98 -6.07
N GLY A 13 3.31 -46.76 -7.14
CA GLY A 13 3.21 -45.47 -7.81
C GLY A 13 2.09 -44.56 -7.31
N VAL A 14 2.18 -43.28 -7.64
CA VAL A 14 1.12 -42.27 -7.53
C VAL A 14 0.93 -41.59 -8.89
N VAL A 15 -0.28 -41.11 -9.17
CA VAL A 15 -0.75 -40.68 -10.51
C VAL A 15 -0.11 -39.35 -10.96
N ALA A 16 0.07 -39.21 -12.28
CA ALA A 16 0.80 -38.11 -12.90
C ALA A 16 0.01 -36.78 -13.02
N ALA A 17 0.75 -35.67 -12.97
CA ALA A 17 0.37 -34.38 -13.55
C ALA A 17 1.37 -34.02 -14.65
N GLY A 18 0.89 -33.60 -15.83
CA GLY A 18 1.71 -33.50 -17.04
C GLY A 18 2.53 -32.20 -17.14
N ALA A 19 3.86 -32.32 -17.25
CA ALA A 19 4.75 -31.24 -17.66
C ALA A 19 4.99 -31.27 -19.18
N VAL A 20 4.96 -30.10 -19.83
CA VAL A 20 5.17 -29.98 -21.29
C VAL A 20 6.67 -29.93 -21.59
N VAL A 21 7.17 -30.92 -22.34
CA VAL A 21 8.60 -31.00 -22.73
C VAL A 21 8.87 -30.16 -23.98
N ALA A 22 9.82 -29.22 -23.87
CA ALA A 22 10.28 -28.41 -24.99
C ALA A 22 10.99 -29.26 -26.05
N SER A 23 10.46 -29.29 -27.27
CA SER A 23 11.03 -30.05 -28.39
C SER A 23 11.94 -29.16 -29.25
N LYS A 24 13.26 -29.37 -29.15
CA LYS A 24 14.20 -28.93 -30.19
C LYS A 24 13.87 -29.65 -31.49
N LYS A 25 13.87 -28.95 -32.63
CA LYS A 25 14.02 -29.58 -33.96
C LYS A 25 15.12 -28.91 -34.76
N LEU A 26 15.72 -29.72 -35.62
CA LEU A 26 16.91 -29.40 -36.41
C LEU A 26 16.56 -28.56 -37.64
N ALA A 27 17.55 -27.85 -38.18
CA ALA A 27 17.41 -27.16 -39.46
C ALA A 27 17.49 -28.16 -40.63
N GLU A 28 16.61 -27.99 -41.63
CA GLU A 28 16.81 -28.52 -42.98
C GLU A 28 16.78 -27.38 -44.00
N LYS A 29 17.46 -27.59 -45.14
CA LYS A 29 17.93 -26.55 -46.05
C LYS A 29 17.48 -26.85 -47.48
N LYS A 30 16.47 -26.13 -48.00
CA LYS A 30 16.01 -26.28 -49.40
C LYS A 30 15.91 -24.96 -50.15
N THR A 31 16.93 -24.75 -50.97
CA THR A 31 16.94 -24.21 -52.35
C THR A 31 15.70 -23.46 -52.88
N LYS A 32 15.97 -22.24 -53.38
CA LYS A 32 15.19 -21.50 -54.40
C LYS A 32 15.14 -22.30 -55.73
N PRO A 33 14.08 -22.16 -56.54
CA PRO A 33 14.24 -21.58 -57.89
C PRO A 33 13.31 -20.37 -58.12
N ALA A 34 13.29 -19.82 -59.34
CA ALA A 34 12.74 -18.50 -59.65
C ALA A 34 11.73 -18.53 -60.81
N ASP A 35 11.24 -17.31 -61.14
CA ASP A 35 10.55 -16.89 -62.36
C ASP A 35 9.07 -17.27 -62.53
N GLY A 36 8.30 -16.34 -63.08
CA GLY A 36 6.83 -16.37 -63.19
C GLY A 36 6.25 -14.95 -63.04
N ASP A 37 5.90 -14.32 -64.15
CA ASP A 37 5.54 -12.89 -64.26
C ASP A 37 4.01 -12.68 -64.42
N GLU A 38 3.62 -11.41 -64.59
CA GLU A 38 2.38 -10.84 -65.12
C GLU A 38 1.30 -10.28 -64.16
N ALA A 39 1.27 -8.94 -64.18
CA ALA A 39 0.12 -8.09 -64.52
C ALA A 39 -0.97 -7.79 -63.46
N ALA A 40 -1.32 -6.50 -63.42
CA ALA A 40 -2.40 -5.93 -62.62
C ALA A 40 -3.64 -5.61 -63.47
N GLY A 41 -4.82 -5.58 -62.87
CA GLY A 41 -6.07 -5.20 -63.54
C GLY A 41 -7.12 -4.67 -62.57
N ALA A 42 -7.20 -3.35 -62.40
CA ALA A 42 -8.25 -2.71 -61.62
C ALA A 42 -9.52 -2.50 -62.47
N ILE A 43 -10.70 -2.76 -61.90
CA ILE A 43 -12.00 -2.54 -62.55
C ILE A 43 -12.81 -1.52 -61.72
N PRO A 44 -13.21 -0.36 -62.30
CA PRO A 44 -13.91 0.69 -61.57
C PRO A 44 -15.43 0.54 -61.57
N MET A 45 -16.08 1.13 -60.57
CA MET A 45 -17.55 1.29 -60.53
C MET A 45 -18.05 2.24 -61.62
N ARG A 46 -19.25 1.97 -62.16
CA ARG A 46 -20.04 2.96 -62.90
C ARG A 46 -21.54 2.70 -62.70
N GLY A 47 -22.29 3.74 -62.31
CA GLY A 47 -23.73 3.64 -62.04
C GLY A 47 -24.61 3.81 -63.28
N LEU A 48 -25.91 3.59 -63.08
CA LEU A 48 -26.99 3.84 -64.06
C LEU A 48 -28.00 4.85 -63.50
N PRO A 49 -28.65 5.68 -64.35
CA PRO A 49 -29.55 6.75 -63.93
C PRO A 49 -31.01 6.29 -63.71
N ALA A 50 -31.85 7.21 -63.22
CA ALA A 50 -33.26 7.00 -62.90
C ALA A 50 -34.24 7.61 -63.95
N ALA A 51 -35.55 7.59 -63.62
CA ALA A 51 -36.71 8.13 -64.36
C ALA A 51 -37.29 7.27 -65.52
N ALA A 52 -38.61 7.27 -65.80
CA ALA A 52 -39.79 7.66 -65.01
C ALA A 52 -41.13 7.13 -65.61
N ALA A 53 -42.14 7.03 -64.72
CA ALA A 53 -43.61 7.05 -64.87
C ALA A 53 -44.34 6.84 -66.23
N ALA A 54 -45.27 5.87 -66.22
CA ALA A 54 -46.61 5.85 -66.82
C ALA A 54 -47.46 4.84 -65.97
N ALA A 55 -48.74 5.00 -65.60
CA ALA A 55 -49.96 5.23 -66.39
C ALA A 55 -50.15 4.17 -67.50
N GLY A 56 -51.17 3.31 -67.57
CA GLY A 56 -52.41 3.19 -66.77
C GLY A 56 -53.65 3.63 -67.56
N ASP A 57 -54.83 3.01 -67.48
CA ASP A 57 -55.31 1.79 -66.77
C ASP A 57 -56.53 1.24 -67.60
N ASP A 58 -57.25 0.13 -67.36
CA ASP A 58 -57.36 -0.93 -66.33
C ASP A 58 -58.03 -2.18 -66.97
N ASP A 59 -57.91 -3.40 -66.40
CA ASP A 59 -58.85 -4.53 -66.67
C ASP A 59 -58.77 -5.67 -65.61
N ALA A 60 -59.89 -6.34 -65.32
CA ALA A 60 -60.08 -7.09 -64.06
C ALA A 60 -60.08 -8.64 -64.16
N ALA A 61 -59.36 -9.29 -63.24
CA ALA A 61 -59.47 -10.73 -62.95
C ALA A 61 -59.33 -11.02 -61.44
N PRO A 62 -60.08 -12.00 -60.87
CA PRO A 62 -60.17 -12.17 -59.41
C PRO A 62 -59.00 -12.97 -58.81
N SER A 63 -58.54 -12.60 -57.62
CA SER A 63 -57.57 -13.43 -56.87
C SER A 63 -57.67 -13.30 -55.34
N ALA A 64 -57.42 -14.43 -54.68
CA ALA A 64 -57.06 -14.66 -53.27
C ALA A 64 -57.98 -14.18 -52.11
N PRO A 65 -58.04 -14.95 -51.00
CA PRO A 65 -58.49 -14.43 -49.71
C PRO A 65 -57.45 -13.43 -49.13
N PRO A 66 -57.79 -12.67 -48.07
CA PRO A 66 -56.83 -11.76 -47.45
C PRO A 66 -55.56 -12.50 -47.01
N LEU A 67 -54.40 -11.97 -47.41
CA LEU A 67 -53.15 -12.27 -46.72
C LEU A 67 -53.30 -11.81 -45.27
N GLU A 68 -53.11 -12.73 -44.32
CA GLU A 68 -52.84 -12.33 -42.94
C GLU A 68 -51.64 -11.39 -42.96
N LEU A 69 -51.72 -10.27 -42.22
CA LEU A 69 -50.51 -9.50 -41.96
C LEU A 69 -49.57 -10.42 -41.19
N ALA A 70 -48.45 -10.78 -41.82
CA ALA A 70 -47.37 -11.48 -41.15
C ALA A 70 -47.05 -10.70 -39.86
N GLY A 71 -47.30 -11.34 -38.71
CA GLY A 71 -47.31 -10.66 -37.42
C GLY A 71 -46.03 -9.87 -37.22
N ALA A 72 -46.17 -8.62 -36.75
CA ALA A 72 -45.01 -7.78 -36.44
C ALA A 72 -44.03 -8.60 -35.57
N PRO A 73 -42.72 -8.62 -35.92
CA PRO A 73 -41.77 -9.51 -35.26
C PRO A 73 -41.84 -9.30 -33.76
N ALA A 74 -42.13 -10.38 -33.02
CA ALA A 74 -42.40 -10.31 -31.60
C ALA A 74 -41.24 -9.58 -30.90
N ASP A 75 -41.57 -8.55 -30.11
CA ASP A 75 -40.58 -7.70 -29.42
C ASP A 75 -39.56 -8.60 -28.71
N PRO A 76 -38.27 -8.59 -29.09
CA PRO A 76 -37.27 -9.49 -28.53
C PRO A 76 -37.19 -9.44 -27.00
N ILE A 77 -37.59 -8.32 -26.40
CA ILE A 77 -37.70 -8.17 -24.95
C ILE A 77 -38.86 -8.97 -24.36
N LEU A 78 -40.03 -8.98 -24.99
CA LEU A 78 -41.17 -9.81 -24.56
C LEU A 78 -40.87 -11.30 -24.76
N VAL A 79 -40.14 -11.66 -25.82
CA VAL A 79 -39.68 -13.04 -26.07
C VAL A 79 -38.68 -13.47 -24.99
N ALA A 80 -37.73 -12.60 -24.61
CA ALA A 80 -36.72 -12.90 -23.59
C ALA A 80 -37.28 -12.92 -22.15
N LEU A 81 -38.34 -12.17 -21.85
CA LEU A 81 -38.95 -12.10 -20.52
C LEU A 81 -40.16 -13.03 -20.32
N GLY A 82 -40.82 -13.48 -21.38
CA GLY A 82 -41.84 -14.52 -21.32
C GLY A 82 -43.06 -14.17 -20.45
N GLY A 83 -43.48 -12.89 -20.41
CA GLY A 83 -44.60 -12.41 -19.59
C GLY A 83 -44.20 -11.88 -18.21
N ASN A 84 -42.91 -11.94 -17.86
CA ASN A 84 -42.39 -11.44 -16.58
C ASN A 84 -42.18 -9.91 -16.53
N GLU A 85 -42.55 -9.16 -17.57
CA GLU A 85 -42.38 -7.69 -17.62
C GLU A 85 -43.18 -6.99 -16.53
N SER A 86 -44.31 -7.58 -16.15
CA SER A 86 -45.19 -7.13 -15.06
C SER A 86 -44.55 -7.17 -13.66
N LEU A 87 -43.46 -7.94 -13.48
CA LEU A 87 -42.67 -7.97 -12.26
C LEU A 87 -41.65 -6.81 -12.19
N LEU A 88 -41.42 -6.09 -13.30
CA LEU A 88 -40.35 -5.09 -13.39
C LEU A 88 -40.88 -3.69 -13.11
N SER A 89 -40.19 -2.96 -12.22
CA SER A 89 -40.41 -1.51 -12.10
C SER A 89 -40.07 -0.82 -13.42
N PRO A 90 -40.63 0.37 -13.75
CA PRO A 90 -40.34 1.05 -15.01
C PRO A 90 -38.84 1.30 -15.27
N LYS A 91 -38.06 1.51 -14.21
CA LYS A 91 -36.58 1.61 -14.30
C LYS A 91 -35.91 0.26 -14.55
N GLY A 92 -36.36 -0.79 -13.87
CA GLY A 92 -35.86 -2.15 -14.07
C GLY A 92 -36.14 -2.66 -15.49
N LEU A 93 -37.35 -2.41 -16.01
CA LEU A 93 -37.72 -2.75 -17.38
C LEU A 93 -36.87 -1.97 -18.40
N ALA A 94 -36.58 -0.69 -18.16
CA ALA A 94 -35.70 0.09 -19.03
C ALA A 94 -34.27 -0.48 -19.07
N LEU A 95 -33.65 -0.73 -17.91
CA LEU A 95 -32.32 -1.36 -17.83
C LEU A 95 -32.30 -2.73 -18.52
N VAL A 96 -33.31 -3.57 -18.30
CA VAL A 96 -33.43 -4.88 -18.97
C VAL A 96 -33.56 -4.74 -20.48
N ARG A 97 -34.30 -3.74 -20.99
CA ARG A 97 -34.38 -3.46 -22.43
C ARG A 97 -33.04 -3.09 -23.03
N GLU A 98 -32.24 -2.27 -22.34
CA GLU A 98 -30.90 -1.89 -22.81
C GLU A 98 -29.90 -3.06 -22.72
N LEU A 99 -29.96 -3.88 -21.66
CA LEU A 99 -29.15 -5.09 -21.53
C LEU A 99 -29.45 -6.11 -22.64
N ILE A 100 -30.73 -6.33 -22.97
CA ILE A 100 -31.13 -7.22 -24.07
C ILE A 100 -30.64 -6.65 -25.43
N ALA A 101 -30.69 -5.33 -25.64
CA ALA A 101 -30.12 -4.69 -26.82
C ALA A 101 -28.58 -4.84 -26.90
N GLU A 102 -27.90 -4.94 -25.76
CA GLU A 102 -26.47 -5.31 -25.66
C GLU A 102 -26.20 -6.83 -25.71
N GLY A 103 -27.20 -7.65 -26.08
CA GLY A 103 -27.09 -9.10 -26.31
C GLY A 103 -27.36 -9.98 -25.08
N GLN A 104 -27.67 -9.39 -23.92
CA GLN A 104 -27.71 -10.09 -22.63
C GLN A 104 -29.01 -10.88 -22.36
N ALA A 105 -29.69 -11.34 -23.40
CA ALA A 105 -30.98 -12.04 -23.29
C ALA A 105 -30.89 -13.39 -22.55
N HIS A 106 -29.71 -14.02 -22.55
CA HIS A 106 -29.45 -15.30 -21.88
C HIS A 106 -29.64 -15.24 -20.35
N ILE A 107 -29.52 -14.05 -19.74
CA ILE A 107 -29.77 -13.80 -18.31
C ILE A 107 -31.21 -14.14 -17.92
N PHE A 108 -32.15 -13.96 -18.85
CA PHE A 108 -33.59 -14.11 -18.62
C PHE A 108 -34.15 -15.42 -19.21
N ALA A 109 -33.41 -16.07 -20.12
CA ALA A 109 -33.87 -17.25 -20.87
C ALA A 109 -34.24 -18.48 -20.02
N ALA A 110 -33.80 -18.54 -18.76
CA ALA A 110 -34.15 -19.60 -17.80
C ALA A 110 -35.30 -19.22 -16.84
N TRP A 111 -35.90 -18.04 -16.98
CA TRP A 111 -36.98 -17.60 -16.10
C TRP A 111 -38.27 -18.41 -16.32
N PRO A 112 -38.86 -19.00 -15.27
CA PRO A 112 -40.19 -19.59 -15.37
C PRO A 112 -41.26 -18.49 -15.53
N PRO A 113 -42.52 -18.85 -15.86
CA PRO A 113 -43.63 -17.90 -15.91
C PRO A 113 -43.84 -17.10 -14.61
N PRO A 114 -44.57 -15.97 -14.66
CA PRO A 114 -44.95 -15.21 -13.46
C PRO A 114 -45.64 -16.08 -12.40
N GLY A 115 -45.41 -15.77 -11.12
CA GLY A 115 -45.89 -16.57 -9.98
C GLY A 115 -44.96 -17.72 -9.58
N SER A 116 -43.79 -17.86 -10.20
CA SER A 116 -42.80 -18.92 -9.93
C SER A 116 -41.40 -18.33 -9.86
N ASN A 117 -40.65 -18.63 -8.79
CA ASN A 117 -39.34 -18.02 -8.48
C ASN A 117 -39.29 -16.47 -8.55
N ASP A 118 -40.43 -15.78 -8.44
CA ASP A 118 -40.48 -14.32 -8.59
C ASP A 118 -39.56 -13.59 -7.60
N ALA A 119 -39.41 -14.10 -6.36
CA ALA A 119 -38.46 -13.57 -5.38
C ALA A 119 -37.00 -13.58 -5.88
N ASP A 120 -36.60 -14.60 -6.64
CA ASP A 120 -35.27 -14.69 -7.25
C ASP A 120 -35.15 -13.78 -8.48
N LYS A 121 -36.21 -13.65 -9.27
CA LYS A 121 -36.28 -12.65 -10.37
C LYS A 121 -36.09 -11.23 -9.83
N TYR A 122 -36.79 -10.86 -8.76
CA TYR A 122 -36.62 -9.57 -8.07
C TYR A 122 -35.19 -9.39 -7.54
N ARG A 123 -34.58 -10.43 -6.98
CA ARG A 123 -33.19 -10.43 -6.49
C ARG A 123 -32.18 -10.19 -7.60
N LEU A 124 -32.33 -10.87 -8.75
CA LEU A 124 -31.49 -10.67 -9.93
C LEU A 124 -31.60 -9.24 -10.47
N ILE A 125 -32.82 -8.71 -10.58
CA ILE A 125 -33.07 -7.34 -11.06
C ILE A 125 -32.51 -6.29 -10.08
N GLY A 126 -32.61 -6.54 -8.77
CA GLY A 126 -31.96 -5.70 -7.75
C GLY A 126 -30.43 -5.70 -7.88
N GLN A 127 -29.83 -6.86 -8.14
CA GLN A 127 -28.39 -6.98 -8.37
C GLN A 127 -27.94 -6.27 -9.65
N LEU A 128 -28.68 -6.41 -10.75
CA LEU A 128 -28.41 -5.69 -12.01
C LEU A 128 -28.50 -4.17 -11.81
N ALA A 129 -29.48 -3.68 -11.06
CA ALA A 129 -29.61 -2.27 -10.73
C ALA A 129 -28.49 -1.76 -9.80
N GLN A 130 -28.00 -2.58 -8.85
CA GLN A 130 -26.82 -2.24 -8.04
C GLN A 130 -25.58 -2.12 -8.94
N LEU A 131 -25.32 -3.13 -9.78
CA LEU A 131 -24.18 -3.15 -10.70
C LEU A 131 -24.19 -1.94 -11.64
N ASP A 132 -25.35 -1.61 -12.20
CA ASP A 132 -25.56 -0.40 -13.01
C ASP A 132 -25.26 0.89 -12.24
N SER A 133 -25.79 1.04 -11.02
CA SER A 133 -25.55 2.23 -10.19
C SER A 133 -24.09 2.37 -9.68
N SER A 134 -23.36 1.25 -9.58
CA SER A 134 -22.00 1.21 -9.02
C SER A 134 -20.91 1.52 -10.04
N TYR A 135 -21.19 1.32 -11.34
CA TYR A 135 -20.22 1.50 -12.41
C TYR A 135 -20.42 2.82 -13.18
N HIS A 136 -19.34 3.48 -13.57
CA HIS A 136 -19.45 4.78 -14.25
C HIS A 136 -19.99 4.64 -15.68
N GLY A 137 -21.19 5.20 -15.90
CA GLY A 137 -21.90 5.10 -17.19
C GLY A 137 -22.84 3.90 -17.28
N GLY A 138 -23.01 3.14 -16.19
CA GLY A 138 -23.95 2.02 -16.13
C GLY A 138 -23.41 0.69 -16.67
N LEU A 139 -24.16 -0.38 -16.41
CA LEU A 139 -23.81 -1.75 -16.78
C LEU A 139 -23.78 -1.94 -18.31
N VAL A 140 -24.56 -1.15 -19.03
CA VAL A 140 -24.52 -1.00 -20.49
C VAL A 140 -23.15 -0.50 -20.97
N GLN A 141 -22.57 0.52 -20.30
CA GLN A 141 -21.25 1.02 -20.66
C GLN A 141 -20.13 0.05 -20.26
N TYR A 142 -20.27 -0.67 -19.14
CA TYR A 142 -19.37 -1.75 -18.76
C TYR A 142 -19.28 -2.83 -19.85
N ILE A 143 -20.43 -3.27 -20.39
CA ILE A 143 -20.49 -4.25 -21.49
C ILE A 143 -19.84 -3.70 -22.76
N ARG A 144 -20.02 -2.40 -23.08
CA ARG A 144 -19.36 -1.76 -24.25
C ARG A 144 -17.85 -1.68 -24.10
N ASN A 145 -17.35 -1.26 -22.94
CA ASN A 145 -15.92 -1.25 -22.62
C ASN A 145 -15.34 -2.66 -22.71
N ALA A 146 -16.06 -3.66 -22.19
CA ALA A 146 -15.70 -5.07 -22.26
C ALA A 146 -15.61 -5.60 -23.69
N LYS A 147 -16.60 -5.34 -24.56
CA LYS A 147 -16.57 -5.72 -25.98
C LYS A 147 -15.37 -5.12 -26.72
N GLN A 148 -14.94 -3.91 -26.37
CA GLN A 148 -13.72 -3.33 -26.95
C GLN A 148 -12.46 -4.03 -26.41
N LEU A 149 -12.27 -4.02 -25.09
CA LEU A 149 -11.06 -4.53 -24.44
C LEU A 149 -10.84 -6.03 -24.68
N LEU A 150 -11.91 -6.82 -24.83
CA LEU A 150 -11.82 -8.24 -25.19
C LEU A 150 -11.36 -8.46 -26.63
N ARG A 151 -11.77 -7.62 -27.59
CA ARG A 151 -11.23 -7.66 -28.96
C ARG A 151 -9.75 -7.31 -28.98
N ASP A 152 -9.36 -6.21 -28.33
CA ASP A 152 -7.96 -5.80 -28.23
C ASP A 152 -7.08 -6.89 -27.57
N SER A 153 -7.57 -7.51 -26.49
CA SER A 153 -6.89 -8.63 -25.81
C SER A 153 -6.79 -9.89 -26.68
N LYS A 154 -7.84 -10.21 -27.44
CA LYS A 154 -7.89 -11.35 -28.37
C LYS A 154 -6.96 -11.16 -29.57
N GLU A 155 -6.94 -9.98 -30.16
CA GLU A 155 -6.10 -9.59 -31.30
C GLU A 155 -4.64 -9.35 -30.87
N GLY A 156 -4.42 -9.00 -29.60
CA GLY A 156 -3.09 -8.82 -29.02
C GLY A 156 -2.53 -7.40 -29.13
N HIS A 157 -3.40 -6.40 -29.29
CA HIS A 157 -3.01 -5.00 -29.38
C HIS A 157 -2.25 -4.56 -28.12
N ASN A 158 -1.11 -3.91 -28.30
CA ASN A 158 -0.36 -3.29 -27.20
C ASN A 158 -0.90 -1.86 -26.99
N PRO A 159 -1.40 -1.49 -25.81
CA PRO A 159 -1.94 -0.15 -25.56
C PRO A 159 -0.90 0.98 -25.66
N PHE A 160 0.38 0.64 -25.83
CA PHE A 160 1.49 1.55 -26.04
C PHE A 160 2.07 1.50 -27.47
N GLU A 161 1.36 0.89 -28.43
CA GLU A 161 1.73 0.98 -29.84
C GLU A 161 1.76 2.44 -30.32
N GLY A 162 2.74 2.79 -31.18
CA GLY A 162 3.00 4.19 -31.56
C GLY A 162 3.72 5.02 -30.48
N PHE A 163 4.30 4.37 -29.46
CA PHE A 163 5.27 4.96 -28.53
C PHE A 163 6.59 4.20 -28.53
N SER A 164 7.68 4.89 -28.21
CA SER A 164 8.98 4.30 -27.88
C SER A 164 9.25 4.51 -26.37
N PRO A 165 9.64 3.47 -25.63
CA PRO A 165 10.01 3.57 -24.22
C PRO A 165 11.45 4.06 -24.06
N SER A 166 11.68 4.82 -22.99
CA SER A 166 12.99 5.31 -22.55
C SER A 166 13.06 5.28 -21.03
N VAL A 167 14.27 5.17 -20.47
CA VAL A 167 14.45 5.26 -19.01
C VAL A 167 14.05 6.69 -18.56
N PRO A 168 13.15 6.86 -17.58
CA PRO A 168 12.76 8.18 -17.10
C PRO A 168 13.87 8.85 -16.27
N GLU A 169 13.73 10.16 -16.05
CA GLU A 169 14.45 10.85 -14.99
C GLU A 169 13.79 10.54 -13.63
N GLY A 170 14.62 10.33 -12.60
CA GLY A 170 14.20 9.99 -11.24
C GLY A 170 15.40 9.83 -10.31
N GLU A 171 15.13 9.68 -9.03
CA GLU A 171 16.17 9.51 -8.00
C GLU A 171 16.47 8.02 -7.75
N ALA A 172 17.74 7.68 -7.53
CA ALA A 172 18.18 6.35 -7.11
C ALA A 172 19.17 6.49 -5.95
N LEU A 173 18.86 5.86 -4.82
CA LEU A 173 19.52 6.11 -3.54
C LEU A 173 19.94 4.80 -2.87
N ASP A 174 21.10 4.81 -2.23
CA ASP A 174 21.52 3.73 -1.34
C ASP A 174 20.93 3.92 0.06
N PHE A 175 20.43 2.83 0.64
CA PHE A 175 19.95 2.76 2.02
C PHE A 175 20.97 3.35 2.99
N ALA A 176 20.50 4.14 3.97
CA ALA A 176 21.32 4.79 4.99
C ALA A 176 22.40 5.79 4.50
N SER A 177 22.51 6.08 3.20
CA SER A 177 23.43 7.10 2.66
C SER A 177 23.05 8.53 3.05
N ASP A 178 23.99 9.48 2.99
CA ASP A 178 23.72 10.89 3.34
C ASP A 178 22.54 11.50 2.55
N ARG A 179 22.47 11.24 1.23
CA ARG A 179 21.33 11.66 0.40
C ARG A 179 20.02 10.99 0.82
N PHE A 180 20.07 9.72 1.23
CA PHE A 180 18.89 9.04 1.78
C PHE A 180 18.41 9.76 3.03
N LEU A 181 19.31 10.03 3.99
CA LEU A 181 18.98 10.67 5.26
C LEU A 181 18.49 12.12 5.08
N GLU A 182 19.04 12.86 4.11
CA GLU A 182 18.58 14.22 3.78
C GLU A 182 17.14 14.21 3.26
N PHE A 183 16.85 13.38 2.25
CA PHE A 183 15.50 13.26 1.69
C PHE A 183 14.52 12.64 2.70
N GLU A 184 14.92 11.65 3.49
CA GLU A 184 14.11 11.07 4.57
C GLU A 184 13.71 12.15 5.59
N ALA A 185 14.66 12.98 6.04
CA ALA A 185 14.39 14.08 6.95
C ALA A 185 13.50 15.17 6.31
N ARG A 186 13.65 15.45 5.01
CA ARG A 186 12.73 16.32 4.25
C ARG A 186 11.32 15.74 4.19
N GLY A 187 11.21 14.44 3.98
CA GLY A 187 9.97 13.68 3.96
C GLY A 187 9.23 13.67 5.29
N ALA A 188 9.93 13.40 6.39
CA ALA A 188 9.36 13.46 7.73
C ALA A 188 8.78 14.84 8.07
N ARG A 189 9.40 15.93 7.59
CA ARG A 189 8.83 17.28 7.67
C ARG A 189 7.57 17.41 6.82
N ALA A 190 7.60 16.95 5.57
CA ALA A 190 6.47 17.00 4.63
C ALA A 190 5.27 16.11 5.05
N ALA A 191 5.51 15.04 5.82
CA ALA A 191 4.49 14.14 6.35
C ALA A 191 3.48 14.85 7.26
N SER A 192 3.86 15.98 7.86
CA SER A 192 2.97 16.89 8.61
C SER A 192 1.71 17.30 7.81
N ASP A 193 1.86 17.43 6.48
CA ASP A 193 0.80 17.81 5.55
C ASP A 193 0.33 16.62 4.68
N ALA A 194 0.64 15.38 5.06
CA ALA A 194 0.24 14.19 4.30
C ALA A 194 -1.09 13.60 4.78
N ALA A 195 -1.72 12.85 3.88
CA ALA A 195 -2.75 11.86 4.16
C ALA A 195 -2.29 10.48 3.68
N PHE A 196 -2.77 9.41 4.29
CA PHE A 196 -2.31 8.04 4.05
C PHE A 196 -3.44 7.17 3.47
N VAL A 197 -3.09 6.29 2.54
CA VAL A 197 -4.05 5.40 1.86
C VAL A 197 -3.48 3.98 1.79
N LEU A 198 -4.10 3.07 2.55
CA LEU A 198 -3.79 1.64 2.52
C LEU A 198 -4.77 0.91 1.59
N VAL A 199 -4.27 0.10 0.67
CA VAL A 199 -5.09 -0.85 -0.10
C VAL A 199 -5.04 -2.24 0.55
N ALA A 200 -6.19 -2.70 1.05
CA ALA A 200 -6.36 -3.92 1.85
C ALA A 200 -7.61 -4.75 1.44
N GLY A 201 -7.90 -4.80 0.12
CA GLY A 201 -9.05 -5.56 -0.42
C GLY A 201 -8.84 -7.08 -0.56
N GLY A 202 -7.71 -7.64 -0.09
CA GLY A 202 -7.32 -9.04 -0.31
C GLY A 202 -7.26 -9.91 0.94
N LEU A 203 -7.81 -11.13 0.85
CA LEU A 203 -7.61 -12.20 1.81
C LEU A 203 -6.23 -12.86 1.68
N GLY A 204 -5.84 -13.61 2.71
CA GLY A 204 -4.58 -14.36 2.74
C GLY A 204 -4.59 -15.71 2.00
N GLU A 205 -5.71 -16.15 1.43
CA GLU A 205 -5.96 -17.56 1.09
C GLU A 205 -4.86 -18.20 0.23
N ARG A 206 -4.36 -17.50 -0.80
CA ARG A 206 -3.26 -17.97 -1.65
C ARG A 206 -1.96 -18.25 -0.88
N LEU A 207 -1.72 -17.54 0.22
CA LEU A 207 -0.54 -17.74 1.06
C LEU A 207 -0.62 -19.07 1.83
N GLY A 208 -1.83 -19.55 2.11
CA GLY A 208 -2.14 -20.52 3.17
C GLY A 208 -2.71 -19.88 4.43
N TYR A 209 -3.37 -18.71 4.33
CA TYR A 209 -3.94 -17.97 5.47
C TYR A 209 -5.41 -17.61 5.27
N SER A 210 -6.27 -18.00 6.19
CA SER A 210 -7.73 -17.78 6.15
C SER A 210 -8.15 -16.34 6.51
N GLY A 211 -7.26 -15.56 7.14
CA GLY A 211 -7.53 -14.21 7.62
C GLY A 211 -7.42 -13.09 6.58
N ILE A 212 -7.67 -11.85 7.02
CA ILE A 212 -7.30 -10.67 6.23
C ILE A 212 -5.79 -10.46 6.32
N LYS A 213 -5.13 -10.22 5.19
CA LYS A 213 -3.66 -10.08 5.15
C LYS A 213 -3.10 -9.06 6.14
N VAL A 214 -3.80 -7.94 6.37
CA VAL A 214 -3.33 -6.87 7.25
C VAL A 214 -3.35 -7.23 8.74
N ALA A 215 -3.96 -8.37 9.11
CA ALA A 215 -3.89 -8.96 10.44
C ALA A 215 -2.62 -9.81 10.65
N LEU A 216 -1.97 -10.29 9.58
CA LEU A 216 -0.74 -11.10 9.68
C LEU A 216 0.33 -10.36 10.50
N PRO A 217 1.10 -11.06 11.36
CA PRO A 217 2.29 -10.51 11.97
C PRO A 217 3.30 -10.11 10.89
N ALA A 218 3.72 -8.85 10.90
CA ALA A 218 4.80 -8.33 10.06
C ALA A 218 6.15 -9.02 10.39
N GLU A 219 6.31 -9.41 11.65
CA GLU A 219 7.41 -10.18 12.21
C GLU A 219 6.93 -10.88 13.50
N SER A 220 7.60 -11.96 13.94
CA SER A 220 7.17 -12.78 15.09
C SER A 220 7.88 -12.42 16.42
N ALA A 221 8.95 -11.63 16.38
CA ALA A 221 9.69 -11.21 17.56
C ALA A 221 8.86 -10.28 18.47
N SER A 222 8.17 -9.29 17.91
CA SER A 222 7.21 -8.42 18.61
C SER A 222 5.75 -8.74 18.30
N GLY A 223 5.47 -9.46 17.21
CA GLY A 223 4.13 -9.99 16.89
C GLY A 223 3.15 -8.95 16.36
N ARG A 224 3.62 -7.77 15.96
CA ARG A 224 2.78 -6.68 15.45
C ARG A 224 2.13 -7.09 14.14
N SER A 225 0.82 -6.89 14.02
CA SER A 225 0.14 -6.99 12.72
C SER A 225 0.64 -5.91 11.74
N PHE A 226 0.57 -6.16 10.43
CA PHE A 226 0.86 -5.11 9.43
C PHE A 226 0.04 -3.84 9.68
N LEU A 227 -1.26 -3.96 9.98
CA LEU A 227 -2.11 -2.80 10.26
C LEU A 227 -1.63 -2.02 11.48
N GLN A 228 -1.29 -2.70 12.59
CA GLN A 228 -0.71 -2.07 13.77
C GLN A 228 0.58 -1.32 13.44
N LEU A 229 1.50 -1.96 12.71
CA LEU A 229 2.78 -1.35 12.34
C LEU A 229 2.58 -0.07 11.53
N TYR A 230 1.65 -0.07 10.56
CA TYR A 230 1.32 1.11 9.77
C TYR A 230 0.67 2.23 10.62
N CYS A 231 -0.23 1.88 11.54
CA CYS A 231 -0.83 2.84 12.48
C CYS A 231 0.22 3.46 13.41
N GLU A 232 1.12 2.65 13.98
CA GLU A 232 2.23 3.12 14.83
C GLU A 232 3.18 4.06 14.07
N PHE A 233 3.53 3.76 12.81
CA PHE A 233 4.33 4.68 11.98
C PHE A 233 3.62 6.01 11.71
N ILE A 234 2.33 6.01 11.36
CA ILE A 234 1.57 7.24 11.10
C ILE A 234 1.44 8.09 12.38
N LEU A 235 1.17 7.46 13.52
CA LEU A 235 1.15 8.13 14.83
C LEU A 235 2.51 8.70 15.23
N THR A 236 3.60 8.03 14.86
CA THR A 236 4.96 8.51 15.14
C THR A 236 5.32 9.71 14.25
N LEU A 237 4.98 9.67 12.95
CA LEU A 237 5.13 10.82 12.05
C LEU A 237 4.26 12.01 12.51
N GLN A 238 3.07 11.73 13.06
CA GLN A 238 2.21 12.73 13.69
C GLN A 238 2.85 13.35 14.94
N ALA A 239 3.48 12.55 15.82
CA ALA A 239 4.18 13.06 17.00
C ALA A 239 5.39 13.94 16.63
N LYS A 240 6.04 13.68 15.48
CA LYS A 240 7.08 14.56 14.90
C LYS A 240 6.53 15.79 14.16
N SER A 241 5.23 15.85 13.87
CA SER A 241 4.60 16.99 13.19
C SER A 241 4.42 18.19 14.12
N LYS A 242 5.13 19.29 13.83
CA LYS A 242 4.97 20.57 14.55
C LYS A 242 3.54 21.16 14.47
N ALA A 243 2.67 20.64 13.60
CA ALA A 243 1.33 21.17 13.39
C ALA A 243 0.28 20.62 14.39
N GLY A 244 0.58 19.56 15.14
CA GLY A 244 -0.37 18.93 16.08
C GLY A 244 -1.64 18.31 15.43
N LYS A 245 -1.79 18.41 14.11
CA LYS A 245 -2.92 17.86 13.35
C LYS A 245 -2.84 16.33 13.29
N PRO A 246 -3.93 15.59 13.57
CA PRO A 246 -3.98 14.16 13.29
C PRO A 246 -3.65 13.85 11.83
N LEU A 247 -2.88 12.80 11.56
CA LEU A 247 -2.53 12.35 10.20
C LEU A 247 -3.55 11.27 9.75
N PRO A 248 -4.40 11.55 8.75
CA PRO A 248 -5.54 10.68 8.43
C PRO A 248 -5.12 9.46 7.61
N LEU A 249 -5.77 8.32 7.86
CA LEU A 249 -5.59 7.07 7.14
C LEU A 249 -6.92 6.64 6.51
N ALA A 250 -6.99 6.57 5.19
CA ALA A 250 -8.05 5.84 4.50
C ALA A 250 -7.61 4.40 4.22
N ILE A 251 -8.50 3.42 4.41
CA ILE A 251 -8.22 2.01 4.12
C ILE A 251 -9.24 1.53 3.09
N MET A 252 -8.79 1.15 1.90
CA MET A 252 -9.64 0.50 0.90
C MET A 252 -9.79 -0.98 1.22
N THR A 253 -11.03 -1.44 1.31
CA THR A 253 -11.44 -2.81 1.69
C THR A 253 -12.37 -3.38 0.62
N SER A 254 -12.56 -4.70 0.59
CA SER A 254 -13.60 -5.39 -0.21
C SER A 254 -14.70 -5.92 0.71
N ASP A 255 -15.80 -6.46 0.17
CA ASP A 255 -16.81 -7.18 0.97
C ASP A 255 -16.16 -8.22 1.89
N ASP A 256 -15.13 -8.89 1.36
CA ASP A 256 -14.48 -10.06 1.94
C ASP A 256 -13.50 -9.64 3.06
N THR A 257 -13.05 -8.37 3.08
CA THR A 257 -12.16 -7.81 4.12
C THR A 257 -12.77 -6.76 5.03
N HIS A 258 -13.87 -6.08 4.65
CA HIS A 258 -14.38 -4.90 5.34
C HIS A 258 -14.75 -5.14 6.82
N ALA A 259 -15.71 -6.04 7.09
CA ALA A 259 -16.17 -6.32 8.46
C ALA A 259 -15.05 -6.88 9.35
N ARG A 260 -14.15 -7.70 8.78
CA ARG A 260 -12.97 -8.23 9.48
C ARG A 260 -11.96 -7.12 9.81
N THR A 261 -11.80 -6.12 8.94
CA THR A 261 -10.90 -4.97 9.15
C THR A 261 -11.46 -4.02 10.21
N GLN A 262 -12.78 -3.79 10.18
CA GLN A 262 -13.49 -3.05 11.22
C GLN A 262 -13.33 -3.72 12.59
N ALA A 263 -13.64 -5.02 12.70
CA ALA A 263 -13.50 -5.76 13.96
C ALA A 263 -12.05 -5.78 14.49
N LEU A 264 -11.06 -5.89 13.60
CA LEU A 264 -9.64 -5.80 13.97
C LEU A 264 -9.29 -4.44 14.58
N LEU A 265 -9.77 -3.33 13.99
CA LEU A 265 -9.56 -1.97 14.50
C LEU A 265 -10.29 -1.74 15.83
N GLU A 266 -11.54 -2.14 15.94
CA GLU A 266 -12.37 -1.98 17.14
C GLU A 266 -11.78 -2.75 18.33
N THR A 267 -11.38 -4.01 18.12
CA THR A 267 -10.75 -4.87 19.16
C THR A 267 -9.46 -4.26 19.73
N HIS A 268 -8.71 -3.50 18.92
CA HIS A 268 -7.43 -2.90 19.31
C HIS A 268 -7.50 -1.39 19.51
N ASN A 269 -8.70 -0.82 19.70
CA ASN A 269 -8.92 0.62 19.90
C ASN A 269 -8.19 1.49 18.84
N ASN A 270 -8.38 1.14 17.57
CA ASN A 270 -7.74 1.77 16.40
C ASN A 270 -6.20 1.81 16.45
N PHE A 271 -5.57 0.92 17.21
CA PHE A 271 -4.12 0.92 17.49
C PHE A 271 -3.62 2.29 18.03
N GLY A 272 -4.46 3.00 18.78
CA GLY A 272 -4.17 4.32 19.34
C GLY A 272 -4.45 5.51 18.39
N MET A 273 -4.95 5.28 17.17
CA MET A 273 -5.41 6.36 16.29
C MET A 273 -6.73 6.96 16.79
N ALA A 274 -6.88 8.28 16.70
CA ALA A 274 -8.03 8.98 17.25
C ALA A 274 -9.34 8.62 16.52
N PRO A 275 -10.52 8.71 17.18
CA PRO A 275 -11.81 8.51 16.53
C PRO A 275 -11.97 9.40 15.27
N GLY A 276 -12.31 8.78 14.15
CA GLY A 276 -12.43 9.46 12.84
C GLY A 276 -11.11 9.80 12.14
N GLN A 277 -9.95 9.42 12.70
CA GLN A 277 -8.65 9.54 12.03
C GLN A 277 -8.44 8.42 10.98
N ILE A 278 -9.03 7.25 11.22
CA ILE A 278 -9.14 6.17 10.23
C ILE A 278 -10.49 6.29 9.50
N THR A 279 -10.55 5.96 8.21
CA THR A 279 -11.80 5.78 7.46
C THR A 279 -11.72 4.56 6.55
N LEU A 280 -12.64 3.62 6.71
CA LEU A 280 -12.78 2.49 5.78
C LEU A 280 -13.56 2.94 4.55
N MET A 281 -13.06 2.58 3.36
CA MET A 281 -13.74 2.74 2.08
C MET A 281 -13.91 1.35 1.47
N LYS A 282 -15.15 0.89 1.27
CA LYS A 282 -15.39 -0.40 0.64
C LYS A 282 -15.46 -0.21 -0.88
N GLN A 283 -14.66 -0.96 -1.64
CA GLN A 283 -14.81 -1.12 -3.08
C GLN A 283 -15.99 -2.07 -3.37
N GLU A 284 -16.74 -1.83 -4.43
CA GLU A 284 -17.78 -2.74 -4.91
C GLU A 284 -17.18 -3.83 -5.81
N LYS A 285 -18.00 -4.76 -6.30
CA LYS A 285 -17.62 -5.81 -7.27
C LYS A 285 -18.29 -5.53 -8.61
N VAL A 286 -17.57 -5.79 -9.71
CA VAL A 286 -18.09 -5.70 -11.09
C VAL A 286 -18.56 -7.06 -11.59
N ALA A 287 -19.42 -7.05 -12.61
CA ALA A 287 -19.97 -8.25 -13.21
C ALA A 287 -18.91 -9.08 -13.96
N CYS A 288 -18.96 -10.40 -13.83
CA CYS A 288 -18.09 -11.30 -14.59
C CYS A 288 -18.62 -11.48 -16.02
N LEU A 289 -17.71 -11.85 -16.92
CA LEU A 289 -17.93 -12.04 -18.36
C LEU A 289 -17.57 -13.48 -18.73
N THR A 290 -18.42 -14.18 -19.47
CA THR A 290 -18.23 -15.62 -19.77
C THR A 290 -17.51 -15.89 -21.11
N ASP A 291 -17.48 -14.93 -22.02
CA ASP A 291 -16.91 -15.07 -23.37
C ASP A 291 -16.39 -13.74 -23.95
N ASN A 292 -15.92 -13.78 -25.21
CA ASN A 292 -15.38 -12.64 -25.94
C ASN A 292 -16.45 -11.60 -26.36
N ASP A 293 -17.73 -11.96 -26.39
CA ASP A 293 -18.84 -11.07 -26.78
C ASP A 293 -19.38 -10.25 -25.58
N ALA A 294 -18.77 -10.45 -24.41
CA ALA A 294 -19.09 -9.82 -23.13
C ALA A 294 -20.49 -10.19 -22.60
N HIS A 295 -20.94 -11.43 -22.80
CA HIS A 295 -22.11 -11.94 -22.07
C HIS A 295 -21.79 -12.03 -20.56
N LEU A 296 -22.65 -11.46 -19.72
CA LEU A 296 -22.49 -11.51 -18.26
C LEU A 296 -22.63 -12.95 -17.77
N ALA A 297 -21.73 -13.37 -16.88
CA ALA A 297 -21.73 -14.71 -16.31
C ALA A 297 -22.73 -14.81 -15.13
N LEU A 298 -23.62 -15.80 -15.17
CA LEU A 298 -24.40 -16.22 -14.00
C LEU A 298 -23.53 -17.03 -13.02
N ASP A 299 -23.90 -17.11 -11.75
CA ASP A 299 -23.25 -18.04 -10.81
C ASP A 299 -23.65 -19.50 -11.17
N PRO A 300 -22.70 -20.43 -11.37
CA PRO A 300 -23.03 -21.83 -11.69
C PRO A 300 -23.87 -22.57 -10.64
N ARG A 301 -24.09 -21.99 -9.46
CA ARG A 301 -24.90 -22.54 -8.36
C ARG A 301 -26.25 -21.83 -8.20
N ASP A 302 -26.46 -20.71 -8.88
CA ASP A 302 -27.64 -19.85 -8.75
C ASP A 302 -27.90 -19.09 -10.07
N PRO A 303 -28.83 -19.57 -10.92
CA PRO A 303 -29.15 -18.94 -12.20
C PRO A 303 -29.87 -17.59 -12.05
N PHE A 304 -30.16 -17.14 -10.82
CA PHE A 304 -30.70 -15.83 -10.52
C PHE A 304 -29.69 -14.90 -9.83
N ALA A 305 -28.39 -15.20 -9.95
CA ALA A 305 -27.31 -14.29 -9.56
C ALA A 305 -26.31 -14.08 -10.71
N ILE A 306 -25.91 -12.83 -10.92
CA ILE A 306 -24.72 -12.48 -11.70
C ILE A 306 -23.48 -12.81 -10.85
N GLN A 307 -22.52 -13.53 -11.41
CA GLN A 307 -21.23 -13.74 -10.78
C GLN A 307 -20.44 -12.42 -10.78
N THR A 308 -19.88 -12.02 -9.64
CA THR A 308 -19.14 -10.75 -9.50
C THR A 308 -17.73 -10.95 -8.95
N LYS A 309 -16.82 -10.03 -9.27
CA LYS A 309 -15.41 -10.04 -8.83
C LYS A 309 -14.92 -8.62 -8.54
N PRO A 310 -13.89 -8.44 -7.69
CA PRO A 310 -13.18 -7.18 -7.56
C PRO A 310 -12.72 -6.60 -8.91
N HIS A 311 -12.99 -5.31 -9.10
CA HIS A 311 -12.57 -4.52 -10.27
C HIS A 311 -11.07 -4.16 -10.23
N GLY A 312 -10.46 -4.13 -9.04
CA GLY A 312 -9.03 -3.90 -8.88
C GLY A 312 -8.73 -2.71 -8.00
N HIS A 313 -7.46 -2.43 -7.79
CA HIS A 313 -7.03 -1.40 -6.83
C HIS A 313 -7.08 0.02 -7.40
N GLY A 314 -7.38 0.21 -8.69
CA GLY A 314 -7.67 1.53 -9.27
C GLY A 314 -8.93 2.19 -8.71
N ASP A 315 -9.89 1.41 -8.17
CA ASP A 315 -11.10 1.92 -7.50
C ASP A 315 -10.79 2.92 -6.37
N VAL A 316 -9.58 2.87 -5.79
CA VAL A 316 -9.15 3.78 -4.73
C VAL A 316 -9.27 5.25 -5.14
N HIS A 317 -9.08 5.56 -6.42
CA HIS A 317 -9.18 6.92 -6.95
C HIS A 317 -10.64 7.37 -7.07
N ALA A 318 -11.51 6.50 -7.58
CA ALA A 318 -12.95 6.73 -7.65
C ALA A 318 -13.58 6.88 -6.24
N LEU A 319 -13.19 6.02 -5.28
CA LEU A 319 -13.63 6.10 -3.89
C LEU A 319 -13.17 7.39 -3.20
N LEU A 320 -11.90 7.78 -3.36
CA LEU A 320 -11.37 9.05 -2.80
C LEU A 320 -12.05 10.29 -3.39
N HIS A 321 -12.60 10.19 -4.61
CA HIS A 321 -13.42 11.23 -5.23
C HIS A 321 -14.88 11.20 -4.72
N SER A 322 -15.56 10.06 -4.81
CA SER A 322 -17.01 9.92 -4.54
C SER A 322 -17.37 10.10 -3.07
N THR A 323 -16.52 9.64 -2.15
CA THR A 323 -16.64 9.92 -0.71
C THR A 323 -16.31 11.36 -0.34
N GLY A 324 -15.79 12.16 -1.28
CA GLY A 324 -15.27 13.50 -1.04
C GLY A 324 -13.98 13.55 -0.22
N MET A 325 -13.36 12.41 0.12
CA MET A 325 -12.21 12.35 1.03
C MET A 325 -11.02 13.19 0.55
N ALA A 326 -10.67 13.12 -0.75
CA ALA A 326 -9.57 13.92 -1.29
C ALA A 326 -9.87 15.44 -1.23
N LYS A 327 -11.14 15.84 -1.44
CA LYS A 327 -11.61 17.23 -1.27
C LYS A 327 -11.53 17.69 0.19
N LYS A 328 -11.92 16.83 1.14
CA LYS A 328 -11.80 17.06 2.58
C LYS A 328 -10.34 17.32 2.97
N TRP A 329 -9.42 16.45 2.58
CA TRP A 329 -7.99 16.61 2.86
C TRP A 329 -7.40 17.89 2.25
N ARG A 330 -7.77 18.27 1.02
CA ARG A 330 -7.32 19.54 0.42
C ARG A 330 -7.83 20.75 1.23
N LYS A 331 -9.06 20.68 1.75
CA LYS A 331 -9.65 21.72 2.63
C LYS A 331 -8.98 21.79 4.01
N GLU A 332 -8.45 20.68 4.53
CA GLU A 332 -7.64 20.64 5.77
C GLU A 332 -6.21 21.22 5.60
N GLY A 333 -5.82 21.52 4.36
CA GLY A 333 -4.48 22.00 4.00
C GLY A 333 -3.45 20.88 3.83
N ARG A 334 -3.88 19.63 3.60
CA ARG A 334 -2.95 18.55 3.21
C ARG A 334 -2.39 18.86 1.81
N LYS A 335 -1.13 18.48 1.58
CA LYS A 335 -0.39 18.67 0.32
C LYS A 335 -0.10 17.36 -0.40
N TRP A 336 -0.11 16.24 0.33
CA TRP A 336 0.35 14.94 -0.17
C TRP A 336 -0.62 13.81 0.19
N VAL A 337 -0.68 12.78 -0.66
CA VAL A 337 -1.37 11.51 -0.40
C VAL A 337 -0.40 10.36 -0.63
N CYS A 338 -0.16 9.55 0.38
CA CYS A 338 0.78 8.44 0.35
C CYS A 338 0.02 7.10 0.26
N PHE A 339 0.09 6.44 -0.89
CA PHE A 339 -0.55 5.15 -1.17
C PHE A 339 0.43 3.99 -0.90
N PHE A 340 -0.05 2.93 -0.25
CA PHE A 340 0.73 1.71 0.03
C PHE A 340 -0.15 0.46 0.05
N GLN A 341 0.47 -0.71 0.17
CA GLN A 341 -0.16 -2.04 -0.02
C GLN A 341 -0.19 -2.85 1.28
N ASP A 342 -0.98 -3.92 1.28
CA ASP A 342 -1.31 -4.74 2.45
C ASP A 342 -0.11 -5.30 3.26
N THR A 343 0.89 -5.92 2.63
CA THR A 343 1.86 -6.79 3.34
C THR A 343 3.35 -6.44 3.16
N ASN A 344 3.71 -5.16 2.97
CA ASN A 344 5.12 -4.72 2.95
C ASN A 344 5.49 -3.96 4.24
N ALA A 345 6.08 -4.65 5.22
CA ALA A 345 6.42 -4.06 6.52
C ALA A 345 7.42 -2.89 6.42
N LEU A 346 8.25 -2.88 5.39
CA LEU A 346 9.35 -1.93 5.20
C LEU A 346 8.96 -0.66 4.42
N VAL A 347 7.70 -0.52 3.98
CA VAL A 347 7.23 0.68 3.26
C VAL A 347 7.60 1.98 3.99
N PHE A 348 7.37 2.06 5.29
CA PHE A 348 7.65 3.27 6.07
C PHE A 348 9.15 3.57 6.28
N ARG A 349 10.07 2.67 5.89
CA ARG A 349 11.52 2.97 5.83
C ARG A 349 11.90 3.81 4.61
N ALA A 350 11.10 3.82 3.54
CA ALA A 350 11.38 4.63 2.34
C ALA A 350 10.20 5.48 1.85
N LEU A 351 9.00 5.36 2.43
CA LEU A 351 7.90 6.27 2.16
C LEU A 351 8.20 7.73 2.58
N PRO A 352 8.88 8.00 3.72
CA PRO A 352 9.37 9.34 4.02
C PRO A 352 10.40 9.80 2.97
N LEU A 353 11.40 8.98 2.62
CA LEU A 353 12.38 9.27 1.57
C LEU A 353 11.70 9.72 0.25
N ALA A 354 10.77 8.92 -0.25
CA ALA A 354 10.04 9.20 -1.49
C ALA A 354 9.16 10.46 -1.39
N LEU A 355 8.56 10.72 -0.22
CA LEU A 355 7.84 11.97 0.05
C LEU A 355 8.78 13.19 0.06
N GLY A 356 10.00 13.03 0.57
CA GLY A 356 11.06 14.04 0.53
C GLY A 356 11.51 14.38 -0.88
N VAL A 357 11.76 13.36 -1.72
CA VAL A 357 12.06 13.51 -3.15
C VAL A 357 10.88 14.18 -3.88
N SER A 358 9.65 13.76 -3.63
CA SER A 358 8.44 14.37 -4.22
C SER A 358 8.34 15.86 -3.90
N ALA A 359 8.62 16.23 -2.65
CA ALA A 359 8.66 17.61 -2.17
C ALA A 359 9.93 18.39 -2.60
N ALA A 360 10.88 17.76 -3.31
CA ALA A 360 12.07 18.40 -3.86
C ALA A 360 11.96 18.62 -5.38
N CYS A 361 11.60 17.58 -6.12
CA CYS A 361 11.38 17.65 -7.57
C CYS A 361 10.03 18.31 -7.93
N ASP A 362 9.17 18.53 -6.94
CA ASP A 362 7.80 19.05 -7.09
C ASP A 362 6.95 18.14 -8.01
N TYR A 363 7.11 16.83 -7.84
CA TYR A 363 6.37 15.82 -8.62
C TYR A 363 4.86 15.90 -8.35
N ASP A 364 4.06 15.79 -9.41
CA ASP A 364 2.62 15.56 -9.32
C ASP A 364 2.33 14.12 -8.85
N MET A 365 3.09 13.15 -9.37
CA MET A 365 3.12 11.76 -8.88
C MET A 365 4.55 11.23 -8.85
N ASN A 366 4.91 10.54 -7.78
CA ASN A 366 6.17 9.82 -7.65
C ASN A 366 5.90 8.35 -7.31
N SER A 367 6.38 7.43 -8.15
CA SER A 367 6.33 5.99 -7.88
C SER A 367 7.60 5.52 -7.20
N MET A 368 7.48 4.87 -6.03
CA MET A 368 8.60 4.15 -5.45
C MET A 368 8.93 2.92 -6.32
N ALA A 369 10.22 2.61 -6.43
CA ALA A 369 10.72 1.52 -7.23
C ALA A 369 11.96 0.84 -6.61
N VAL A 370 12.37 -0.28 -7.19
CA VAL A 370 13.58 -1.03 -6.84
C VAL A 370 14.30 -1.52 -8.11
N PRO A 371 15.57 -1.92 -8.05
CA PRO A 371 16.20 -2.68 -9.13
C PRO A 371 15.46 -4.02 -9.35
N ARG A 372 15.02 -4.27 -10.58
CA ARG A 372 14.31 -5.50 -11.00
C ARG A 372 15.12 -6.28 -12.02
N LYS A 373 14.97 -7.60 -12.08
CA LYS A 373 15.54 -8.38 -13.17
C LYS A 373 14.71 -8.17 -14.44
N ALA A 374 15.37 -8.18 -15.59
CA ALA A 374 14.68 -8.16 -16.87
C ALA A 374 13.69 -9.34 -16.98
N LYS A 375 12.48 -9.07 -17.46
CA LYS A 375 11.36 -10.02 -17.59
C LYS A 375 10.82 -10.59 -16.26
N GLU A 376 11.24 -10.06 -15.11
CA GLU A 376 10.62 -10.33 -13.81
C GLU A 376 9.15 -9.89 -13.83
N SER A 377 8.26 -10.63 -13.14
CA SER A 377 6.82 -10.35 -13.04
C SER A 377 6.50 -9.17 -12.12
N ILE A 378 7.02 -8.00 -12.49
CA ILE A 378 6.84 -6.70 -11.84
C ILE A 378 6.86 -5.62 -12.94
N GLY A 379 5.84 -4.75 -12.93
CA GLY A 379 5.75 -3.62 -13.86
C GLY A 379 6.95 -2.67 -13.72
N ALA A 380 7.35 -2.06 -14.83
CA ALA A 380 8.53 -1.20 -14.88
C ALA A 380 8.14 0.26 -15.12
N ILE A 381 8.81 1.21 -14.47
CA ILE A 381 8.61 2.63 -14.75
C ILE A 381 9.38 2.98 -16.03
N ALA A 382 8.65 3.42 -17.06
CA ALA A 382 9.21 3.84 -18.34
C ALA A 382 8.64 5.21 -18.76
N ARG A 383 9.47 6.02 -19.40
CA ARG A 383 9.02 7.22 -20.13
C ARG A 383 8.69 6.83 -21.57
N LEU A 384 7.39 6.77 -21.86
CA LEU A 384 6.87 6.54 -23.20
C LEU A 384 6.84 7.86 -23.96
N VAL A 385 7.42 7.91 -25.16
CA VAL A 385 7.41 9.06 -26.08
C VAL A 385 6.70 8.66 -27.36
N SER A 386 5.70 9.42 -27.81
CA SER A 386 4.95 9.03 -29.01
C SER A 386 5.72 9.30 -30.30
N SER A 387 5.73 8.31 -31.20
CA SER A 387 6.42 8.37 -32.49
C SER A 387 5.82 9.40 -33.46
N SER A 388 4.56 9.83 -33.25
CA SER A 388 3.86 10.82 -34.08
C SER A 388 3.79 12.23 -33.49
N ASP A 389 4.02 12.38 -32.17
CA ASP A 389 4.16 13.66 -31.48
C ASP A 389 5.17 13.49 -30.33
N PRO A 390 6.46 13.83 -30.54
CA PRO A 390 7.47 13.75 -29.48
C PRO A 390 7.20 14.65 -28.26
N SER A 391 6.29 15.64 -28.35
CA SER A 391 5.83 16.42 -27.19
C SER A 391 4.76 15.69 -26.36
N ARG A 392 4.21 14.58 -26.89
CA ARG A 392 3.34 13.65 -26.15
C ARG A 392 4.21 12.53 -25.56
N SER A 393 4.72 12.78 -24.36
CA SER A 393 5.36 11.77 -23.51
C SER A 393 4.70 11.65 -22.14
N THR A 394 4.72 10.45 -21.55
CA THR A 394 4.30 10.20 -20.16
C THR A 394 5.27 9.24 -19.47
N THR A 395 5.52 9.44 -18.18
CA THR A 395 6.22 8.47 -17.33
C THR A 395 5.17 7.62 -16.63
N VAL A 396 5.18 6.31 -16.83
CA VAL A 396 4.13 5.41 -16.35
C VAL A 396 4.69 4.02 -16.04
N ASN A 397 3.94 3.26 -15.24
CA ASN A 397 4.12 1.82 -15.13
C ASN A 397 3.72 1.12 -16.44
N VAL A 398 4.64 0.36 -17.02
CA VAL A 398 4.42 -0.54 -18.16
C VAL A 398 4.57 -1.97 -17.64
N GLU A 399 3.54 -2.80 -17.81
CA GLU A 399 3.61 -4.18 -17.32
C GLU A 399 4.65 -5.01 -18.09
N TYR A 400 5.27 -5.97 -17.42
CA TYR A 400 6.40 -6.75 -17.96
C TYR A 400 6.06 -7.48 -19.28
N ASN A 401 4.80 -7.88 -19.46
CA ASN A 401 4.27 -8.51 -20.67
C ASN A 401 3.97 -7.52 -21.81
N GLN A 402 3.92 -6.21 -21.54
CA GLN A 402 3.78 -5.13 -22.52
C GLN A 402 5.14 -4.52 -22.87
N LEU A 403 6.06 -4.43 -21.89
CA LEU A 403 7.38 -3.82 -22.04
C LEU A 403 8.30 -4.60 -22.99
N ASP A 404 8.45 -5.92 -22.81
CA ASP A 404 9.38 -6.71 -23.64
C ASP A 404 8.99 -6.68 -25.13
N PRO A 405 7.71 -6.89 -25.54
CA PRO A 405 7.29 -6.70 -26.93
C PRO A 405 7.49 -5.26 -27.44
N LEU A 406 7.22 -4.25 -26.62
CA LEU A 406 7.39 -2.85 -27.00
C LEU A 406 8.86 -2.51 -27.27
N LEU A 407 9.78 -2.99 -26.42
CA LEU A 407 11.22 -2.85 -26.61
C LEU A 407 11.70 -3.55 -27.89
N ARG A 408 11.23 -4.77 -28.16
CA ARG A 408 11.53 -5.51 -29.41
C ARG A 408 11.09 -4.76 -30.66
N ALA A 409 9.94 -4.10 -30.60
CA ALA A 409 9.37 -3.37 -31.72
C ALA A 409 10.02 -1.98 -31.96
N THR A 410 10.64 -1.36 -30.95
CA THR A 410 10.97 0.08 -31.01
C THR A 410 12.33 0.52 -30.49
N VAL A 411 13.08 -0.33 -29.76
CA VAL A 411 14.37 0.06 -29.12
C VAL A 411 15.48 -0.95 -29.36
N ALA A 412 15.24 -2.24 -29.06
CA ALA A 412 16.24 -3.29 -29.18
C ALA A 412 15.57 -4.65 -29.43
N PRO A 413 15.97 -5.42 -30.46
CA PRO A 413 15.33 -6.69 -30.82
C PRO A 413 15.44 -7.77 -29.72
N GLU A 414 16.37 -7.60 -28.77
CA GLU A 414 16.56 -8.46 -27.62
C GLU A 414 15.47 -8.30 -26.54
N GLY A 415 14.69 -7.22 -26.60
CA GLY A 415 13.61 -6.88 -25.67
C GLY A 415 14.12 -6.34 -24.34
N ASP A 416 13.49 -6.73 -23.23
CA ASP A 416 13.95 -6.39 -21.88
C ASP A 416 15.17 -7.25 -21.52
N VAL A 417 16.29 -6.61 -21.19
CA VAL A 417 17.57 -7.26 -20.86
C VAL A 417 18.24 -6.55 -19.69
N ASN A 418 19.03 -7.29 -18.91
CA ASN A 418 19.80 -6.70 -17.80
C ASN A 418 20.99 -5.90 -18.34
N ASP A 419 21.28 -4.73 -17.76
CA ASP A 419 22.53 -4.02 -17.95
C ASP A 419 23.70 -4.89 -17.42
N PRO A 420 24.74 -5.17 -18.23
CA PRO A 420 25.88 -6.00 -17.81
C PRO A 420 26.68 -5.48 -16.61
N LYS A 421 26.57 -4.20 -16.26
CA LYS A 421 27.26 -3.57 -15.12
C LYS A 421 26.50 -3.73 -13.81
N THR A 422 25.17 -3.60 -13.85
CA THR A 422 24.33 -3.65 -12.65
C THR A 422 23.73 -5.04 -12.41
N GLY A 423 23.55 -5.83 -13.47
CA GLY A 423 22.85 -7.10 -13.42
C GLY A 423 21.33 -6.97 -13.28
N PHE A 424 20.75 -5.78 -13.52
CA PHE A 424 19.32 -5.49 -13.44
C PHE A 424 18.83 -4.84 -14.75
N SER A 425 17.52 -4.86 -15.01
CA SER A 425 16.95 -4.12 -16.15
C SER A 425 17.15 -2.61 -15.93
N PRO A 426 17.46 -1.82 -16.98
CA PRO A 426 17.59 -0.37 -16.86
C PRO A 426 16.24 0.34 -16.56
N TYR A 427 15.11 -0.36 -16.64
CA TYR A 427 13.79 0.15 -16.26
C TYR A 427 13.44 -0.27 -14.82
N PRO A 428 13.34 0.68 -13.85
CA PRO A 428 13.07 0.40 -12.44
C PRO A 428 11.76 -0.35 -12.20
N GLY A 429 11.74 -1.27 -11.23
CA GLY A 429 10.55 -2.05 -10.88
C GLY A 429 9.64 -1.30 -9.92
N ASN A 430 8.42 -1.02 -10.36
CA ASN A 430 7.39 -0.36 -9.58
C ASN A 430 6.93 -1.23 -8.40
N ILE A 431 7.04 -0.71 -7.18
CA ILE A 431 6.65 -1.44 -5.96
C ILE A 431 5.27 -1.04 -5.41
N ASN A 432 4.46 -0.34 -6.21
CA ASN A 432 3.10 0.10 -5.91
C ASN A 432 2.97 0.86 -4.58
N GLN A 433 3.97 1.69 -4.28
CA GLN A 433 3.93 2.69 -3.22
C GLN A 433 4.10 4.05 -3.91
N ILE A 434 3.16 4.98 -3.70
CA ILE A 434 2.98 6.15 -4.57
C ILE A 434 2.76 7.41 -3.74
N VAL A 435 3.44 8.50 -4.10
CA VAL A 435 3.20 9.83 -3.52
C VAL A 435 2.45 10.73 -4.52
N ILE A 436 1.19 10.99 -4.15
CA ILE A 436 0.14 11.90 -4.65
C ILE A 436 0.33 13.40 -4.34
N LYS A 437 0.66 14.33 -5.23
CA LYS A 437 0.49 15.77 -4.94
C LYS A 437 -1.00 16.15 -4.93
N LEU A 438 -1.53 16.50 -3.76
CA LEU A 438 -2.99 16.55 -3.55
C LEU A 438 -3.68 17.64 -4.38
N ASP A 439 -3.02 18.78 -4.63
CA ASP A 439 -3.61 19.89 -5.39
C ASP A 439 -3.85 19.58 -6.87
N SER A 440 -2.96 18.83 -7.53
CA SER A 440 -3.18 18.33 -8.89
C SER A 440 -4.06 17.08 -8.87
N TYR A 441 -3.90 16.21 -7.87
CA TYR A 441 -4.73 15.01 -7.69
C TYR A 441 -6.23 15.33 -7.62
N VAL A 442 -6.68 16.25 -6.74
CA VAL A 442 -8.13 16.57 -6.65
C VAL A 442 -8.65 17.19 -7.95
N LYS A 443 -7.87 18.07 -8.61
CA LYS A 443 -8.28 18.67 -9.90
C LYS A 443 -8.46 17.61 -10.99
N GLN A 444 -7.63 16.57 -10.98
CA GLN A 444 -7.74 15.46 -11.93
C GLN A 444 -8.89 14.51 -11.56
N LEU A 445 -9.09 14.18 -10.28
CA LEU A 445 -10.25 13.44 -9.79
C LEU A 445 -11.57 14.12 -10.17
N ASP A 446 -11.65 15.46 -10.00
CA ASP A 446 -12.80 16.27 -10.38
C ASP A 446 -13.10 16.21 -11.90
N LYS A 447 -12.05 16.02 -12.72
CA LYS A 447 -12.16 15.92 -14.18
C LYS A 447 -12.56 14.53 -14.67
N THR A 448 -12.12 13.46 -14.00
CA THR A 448 -12.38 12.06 -14.44
C THR A 448 -13.38 11.31 -13.57
N GLY A 449 -13.95 11.94 -12.55
CA GLY A 449 -14.70 11.23 -11.50
C GLY A 449 -13.85 10.30 -10.63
N GLY A 450 -12.52 10.29 -10.82
CA GLY A 450 -11.59 9.32 -10.27
C GLY A 450 -11.44 8.03 -11.08
N ILE A 451 -12.01 7.95 -12.28
CA ILE A 451 -11.85 6.81 -13.20
C ILE A 451 -10.40 6.74 -13.71
N ILE A 452 -9.87 5.53 -13.79
CA ILE A 452 -8.58 5.17 -14.39
C ILE A 452 -8.84 4.26 -15.60
N SER A 453 -7.89 4.15 -16.53
CA SER A 453 -7.98 3.22 -17.67
C SER A 453 -8.15 1.76 -17.21
N GLU A 454 -9.08 1.06 -17.86
CA GLU A 454 -9.35 -0.36 -17.66
C GLU A 454 -8.52 -1.24 -18.62
N PHE A 455 -8.39 -2.52 -18.27
CA PHE A 455 -7.91 -3.58 -19.15
C PHE A 455 -8.67 -4.89 -18.88
N VAL A 456 -8.37 -5.96 -19.62
CA VAL A 456 -8.95 -7.29 -19.38
C VAL A 456 -7.92 -8.39 -19.62
N ASN A 457 -7.89 -9.40 -18.74
CA ASN A 457 -6.94 -10.52 -18.79
C ASN A 457 -7.66 -11.89 -18.83
N PRO A 458 -8.34 -12.24 -19.94
CA PRO A 458 -9.10 -13.47 -20.07
C PRO A 458 -8.19 -14.72 -20.08
N LYS A 459 -8.48 -15.66 -19.18
CA LYS A 459 -7.78 -16.96 -19.12
C LYS A 459 -8.36 -17.92 -20.17
N TYR A 460 -7.88 -17.87 -21.41
CA TYR A 460 -8.36 -18.73 -22.50
C TYR A 460 -8.12 -20.23 -22.26
N ALA A 461 -9.00 -21.08 -22.80
CA ALA A 461 -8.92 -22.54 -22.77
C ALA A 461 -7.63 -23.06 -23.43
N ASP A 462 -7.33 -22.54 -24.61
CA ASP A 462 -6.19 -22.90 -25.45
C ASP A 462 -5.70 -21.67 -26.24
N ALA A 463 -4.80 -21.88 -27.20
CA ALA A 463 -4.18 -20.82 -27.99
C ALA A 463 -5.10 -20.16 -29.04
N THR A 464 -6.29 -20.72 -29.33
CA THR A 464 -7.24 -20.15 -30.31
C THR A 464 -7.94 -18.88 -29.82
N ARG A 465 -7.88 -18.60 -28.50
CA ARG A 465 -8.54 -17.47 -27.84
C ARG A 465 -10.06 -17.41 -28.07
N THR A 466 -10.71 -18.57 -28.25
CA THR A 466 -12.15 -18.68 -28.52
C THR A 466 -13.00 -18.73 -27.24
N ALA A 467 -12.64 -19.60 -26.29
CA ALA A 467 -13.37 -19.82 -25.03
C ALA A 467 -12.50 -19.55 -23.79
N PHE A 468 -13.11 -19.19 -22.65
CA PHE A 468 -12.42 -18.99 -21.38
C PHE A 468 -12.40 -20.28 -20.53
N LYS A 469 -11.34 -20.49 -19.73
CA LYS A 469 -11.27 -21.51 -18.66
C LYS A 469 -12.13 -21.14 -17.44
N SER A 470 -12.39 -19.86 -17.26
CA SER A 470 -13.09 -19.26 -16.13
C SER A 470 -13.51 -17.86 -16.52
N SER A 471 -14.68 -17.39 -16.07
CA SER A 471 -15.15 -16.04 -16.34
C SER A 471 -14.11 -14.96 -15.99
N THR A 472 -14.03 -13.92 -16.82
CA THR A 472 -13.17 -12.75 -16.60
C THR A 472 -14.00 -11.58 -16.05
N ARG A 473 -13.40 -10.41 -15.88
CA ARG A 473 -14.02 -9.11 -15.59
C ARG A 473 -13.04 -8.00 -15.99
N LEU A 474 -13.48 -6.76 -16.16
CA LEU A 474 -12.55 -5.64 -16.38
C LEU A 474 -11.70 -5.39 -15.13
N GLU A 475 -10.50 -4.87 -15.33
CA GLU A 475 -9.53 -4.60 -14.28
C GLU A 475 -8.99 -3.18 -14.36
N CYS A 476 -8.78 -2.52 -13.21
CA CYS A 476 -8.14 -1.21 -13.12
C CYS A 476 -6.99 -1.18 -12.09
N MET A 477 -5.93 -0.43 -12.40
CA MET A 477 -4.70 -0.36 -11.61
C MET A 477 -4.42 1.05 -11.10
N MET A 478 -4.10 1.19 -9.81
CA MET A 478 -3.82 2.52 -9.22
C MET A 478 -2.58 3.21 -9.81
N GLN A 479 -1.56 2.43 -10.21
CA GLN A 479 -0.35 2.94 -10.85
C GLN A 479 -0.56 3.43 -12.30
N ASP A 480 -1.75 3.24 -12.86
CA ASP A 480 -2.14 3.78 -14.16
C ASP A 480 -2.66 5.23 -14.09
N TYR A 481 -2.75 5.83 -12.90
CA TYR A 481 -3.09 7.25 -12.74
C TYR A 481 -2.31 8.23 -13.65
N PRO A 482 -1.01 8.04 -13.99
CA PRO A 482 -0.31 8.88 -14.96
C PRO A 482 -0.92 8.89 -16.37
N LYS A 483 -1.71 7.88 -16.75
CA LYS A 483 -2.44 7.84 -18.04
C LYS A 483 -3.58 8.85 -18.10
N ALA A 484 -4.08 9.32 -16.94
CA ALA A 484 -5.11 10.34 -16.87
C ALA A 484 -4.56 11.78 -16.91
N LEU A 485 -3.28 11.97 -16.57
CA LEU A 485 -2.65 13.30 -16.43
C LEU A 485 -2.47 14.03 -17.78
N GLY A 486 -2.51 15.36 -17.73
CA GLY A 486 -2.33 16.22 -18.90
C GLY A 486 -0.86 16.47 -19.28
N LYS A 487 -0.63 17.04 -20.47
CA LYS A 487 0.70 17.53 -20.88
C LYS A 487 1.25 18.50 -19.82
N GLY A 488 2.51 18.30 -19.42
CA GLY A 488 3.22 19.13 -18.42
C GLY A 488 3.14 18.63 -16.98
N ALA A 489 2.39 17.56 -16.69
CA ALA A 489 2.41 16.94 -15.35
C ALA A 489 3.78 16.28 -15.06
N LYS A 490 4.30 16.49 -13.85
CA LYS A 490 5.61 15.99 -13.41
C LYS A 490 5.47 14.60 -12.79
N VAL A 491 5.75 13.55 -13.57
CA VAL A 491 5.74 12.17 -13.06
C VAL A 491 7.16 11.58 -13.04
N GLY A 492 7.60 11.18 -11.85
CA GLY A 492 8.93 10.62 -11.61
C GLY A 492 8.91 9.35 -10.77
N PHE A 493 10.09 8.90 -10.35
CA PHE A 493 10.26 7.73 -9.48
C PHE A 493 11.32 7.96 -8.40
N THR A 494 11.33 7.09 -7.39
CA THR A 494 12.38 6.99 -6.37
C THR A 494 12.77 5.53 -6.15
N VAL A 495 13.99 5.18 -6.56
CA VAL A 495 14.59 3.87 -6.32
C VAL A 495 15.36 3.87 -5.00
N VAL A 496 15.20 2.81 -4.22
CA VAL A 496 16.23 2.39 -3.24
C VAL A 496 16.93 1.15 -3.79
N ASN A 497 18.25 1.21 -3.91
CA ASN A 497 19.05 0.18 -4.58
C ASN A 497 18.99 -1.18 -3.87
N GLN A 498 18.87 -1.16 -2.54
CA GLN A 498 18.77 -2.34 -1.69
C GLN A 498 17.30 -2.79 -1.60
N VAL A 499 16.90 -3.72 -2.48
CA VAL A 499 15.51 -4.24 -2.56
C VAL A 499 14.98 -4.69 -1.20
N TRP A 500 15.80 -5.44 -0.43
CA TRP A 500 15.48 -5.95 0.91
C TRP A 500 15.12 -4.85 1.91
N ALA A 501 15.55 -3.60 1.70
CA ALA A 501 15.32 -2.50 2.63
C ALA A 501 13.94 -1.83 2.48
N THR A 502 13.23 -2.12 1.38
CA THR A 502 12.02 -1.35 0.98
C THR A 502 10.91 -2.18 0.36
N TYR A 503 11.20 -3.38 -0.17
CA TYR A 503 10.23 -4.21 -0.87
C TYR A 503 10.39 -5.70 -0.53
N SER A 504 9.89 -6.09 0.64
CA SER A 504 9.69 -7.51 0.97
C SER A 504 8.22 -7.79 1.33
N PRO A 505 7.33 -7.84 0.31
CA PRO A 505 5.92 -8.15 0.50
C PRO A 505 5.65 -9.64 0.72
N VAL A 506 4.65 -9.97 1.53
CA VAL A 506 4.11 -11.34 1.65
C VAL A 506 3.05 -11.58 0.57
N LYS A 507 3.44 -12.19 -0.57
CA LYS A 507 2.56 -12.33 -1.76
C LYS A 507 2.50 -13.71 -2.42
N ASN A 508 3.43 -14.62 -2.12
CA ASN A 508 3.49 -15.97 -2.70
C ASN A 508 3.15 -17.05 -1.66
N SER A 509 2.59 -18.18 -2.11
CA SER A 509 2.44 -19.39 -1.28
C SER A 509 3.81 -20.00 -0.95
N VAL A 510 3.88 -20.91 0.03
CA VAL A 510 5.09 -21.70 0.32
C VAL A 510 5.60 -22.43 -0.93
N ALA A 511 4.71 -23.02 -1.73
CA ALA A 511 5.08 -23.74 -2.96
C ALA A 511 5.59 -22.78 -4.05
N ASP A 512 4.89 -21.66 -4.28
CA ASP A 512 5.29 -20.63 -5.25
C ASP A 512 6.65 -20.01 -4.89
N ALA A 513 6.89 -19.79 -3.59
CA ALA A 513 8.13 -19.22 -3.07
C ALA A 513 9.31 -20.20 -3.15
N ARG A 514 9.08 -21.50 -2.86
CA ARG A 514 10.09 -22.56 -3.02
C ARG A 514 10.48 -22.74 -4.50
N ALA A 515 9.52 -22.67 -5.42
CA ALA A 515 9.80 -22.72 -6.85
C ALA A 515 10.69 -21.54 -7.30
N LYS A 516 10.34 -20.31 -6.88
CA LYS A 516 11.15 -19.11 -7.18
C LYS A 516 12.54 -19.18 -6.56
N ALA A 517 12.67 -19.68 -5.34
CA ALA A 517 13.98 -19.86 -4.69
C ALA A 517 14.90 -20.78 -5.51
N ALA A 518 14.38 -21.87 -6.07
CA ALA A 518 15.15 -22.80 -6.91
C ALA A 518 15.60 -22.19 -8.25
N GLU A 519 14.94 -21.13 -8.71
CA GLU A 519 15.30 -20.33 -9.89
C GLU A 519 16.24 -19.15 -9.56
N GLY A 520 16.51 -18.88 -8.27
CA GLY A 520 17.20 -17.67 -7.82
C GLY A 520 16.36 -16.39 -7.87
N ASN A 521 15.03 -16.51 -8.00
CA ASN A 521 14.08 -15.41 -8.11
C ASN A 521 13.58 -14.94 -6.72
N PRO A 522 13.25 -13.64 -6.55
CA PRO A 522 12.69 -13.10 -5.31
C PRO A 522 11.45 -13.87 -4.80
N THR A 523 11.57 -14.44 -3.60
CA THR A 523 10.64 -15.44 -3.07
C THR A 523 9.36 -14.84 -2.51
N HIS A 524 9.43 -13.65 -1.90
CA HIS A 524 8.29 -12.88 -1.37
C HIS A 524 7.27 -13.72 -0.55
N SER A 525 7.82 -14.60 0.30
CA SER A 525 7.10 -15.37 1.32
C SER A 525 7.07 -14.64 2.66
N ALA A 526 6.31 -15.15 3.62
CA ALA A 526 6.37 -14.66 5.01
C ALA A 526 7.78 -14.83 5.60
N THR A 527 8.46 -15.95 5.31
CA THR A 527 9.85 -16.20 5.69
C THR A 527 10.79 -15.07 5.25
N ALA A 528 10.74 -14.69 3.97
CA ALA A 528 11.65 -13.69 3.41
C ALA A 528 11.32 -12.27 3.92
N ALA A 529 10.03 -11.93 4.00
CA ALA A 529 9.58 -10.64 4.51
C ALA A 529 10.05 -10.37 5.95
N GLU A 530 9.97 -11.39 6.81
CA GLU A 530 10.42 -11.30 8.20
C GLU A 530 11.96 -11.26 8.33
N MET A 531 12.69 -12.07 7.55
CA MET A 531 14.16 -12.03 7.57
C MET A 531 14.71 -10.71 7.00
N ASP A 532 14.10 -10.15 5.95
CA ASP A 532 14.43 -8.82 5.43
C ASP A 532 14.09 -7.71 6.45
N PHE A 533 13.05 -7.89 7.27
CA PHE A 533 12.74 -6.94 8.35
C PHE A 533 13.82 -6.93 9.44
N TYR A 534 14.27 -8.10 9.91
CA TYR A 534 15.38 -8.20 10.86
C TYR A 534 16.69 -7.69 10.25
N LYS A 535 16.95 -8.02 8.98
CA LYS A 535 18.08 -7.48 8.20
C LYS A 535 18.08 -5.96 8.16
N ALA A 536 16.93 -5.32 7.94
CA ALA A 536 16.82 -3.87 7.92
C ALA A 536 17.09 -3.22 9.29
N GLY A 537 16.64 -3.83 10.39
CA GLY A 537 16.99 -3.38 11.74
C GLY A 537 18.49 -3.56 12.04
N ALA A 538 19.03 -4.74 11.72
CA ALA A 538 20.42 -5.12 11.95
C ALA A 538 21.40 -4.23 11.16
N VAL A 539 21.16 -4.03 9.86
CA VAL A 539 21.98 -3.17 9.00
C VAL A 539 21.88 -1.70 9.42
N ALA A 540 20.71 -1.22 9.83
CA ALA A 540 20.58 0.16 10.34
C ALA A 540 21.40 0.40 11.62
N LEU A 541 21.40 -0.52 12.59
CA LEU A 541 22.24 -0.39 13.79
C LEU A 541 23.74 -0.41 13.46
N ARG A 542 24.16 -1.30 12.56
CA ARG A 542 25.55 -1.42 12.12
C ARG A 542 26.02 -0.13 11.43
N ASP A 543 25.28 0.35 10.43
CA ASP A 543 25.75 1.41 9.52
C ASP A 543 25.57 2.82 10.10
N LEU A 544 24.56 3.05 10.95
CA LEU A 544 24.22 4.39 11.47
C LEU A 544 24.68 4.63 12.92
N ALA A 545 24.87 3.57 13.71
CA ALA A 545 25.28 3.68 15.11
C ALA A 545 26.60 2.97 15.44
N ALA A 546 27.22 2.27 14.46
CA ALA A 546 28.43 1.46 14.64
C ALA A 546 28.29 0.38 15.72
N ALA A 547 27.11 -0.26 15.79
CA ALA A 547 26.91 -1.43 16.65
C ALA A 547 27.62 -2.67 16.07
N ASP A 548 28.19 -3.51 16.94
CA ASP A 548 28.74 -4.80 16.53
C ASP A 548 27.61 -5.80 16.31
N ILE A 549 27.22 -5.94 15.04
CA ILE A 549 26.15 -6.82 14.59
C ILE A 549 26.81 -8.01 13.88
N GLY A 550 26.84 -9.14 14.57
CA GLY A 550 27.44 -10.38 14.07
C GLY A 550 26.91 -10.82 12.71
N ALA A 551 27.74 -11.54 11.95
CA ALA A 551 27.43 -11.97 10.59
C ALA A 551 26.16 -12.83 10.54
N PRO A 552 25.31 -12.67 9.50
CA PRO A 552 24.12 -13.49 9.34
C PRO A 552 24.51 -14.96 9.13
N GLN A 553 23.66 -15.87 9.60
CA GLN A 553 23.87 -17.31 9.45
C GLN A 553 23.06 -17.86 8.28
N PRO A 554 23.51 -18.93 7.60
CA PRO A 554 22.73 -19.58 6.55
C PRO A 554 21.58 -20.39 7.17
N GLY A 555 20.34 -19.99 6.89
CA GLY A 555 19.12 -20.67 7.34
C GLY A 555 18.27 -21.20 6.18
N ALA A 556 17.33 -22.10 6.48
CA ALA A 556 16.34 -22.55 5.50
C ALA A 556 15.03 -23.00 6.16
N TYR A 557 13.91 -22.37 5.78
CA TYR A 557 12.58 -22.66 6.34
C TYR A 557 11.60 -22.95 5.22
N ASN A 558 10.73 -23.94 5.39
CA ASN A 558 9.83 -24.42 4.33
C ASN A 558 10.57 -24.78 3.00
N GLY A 559 11.87 -25.13 3.06
CA GLY A 559 12.72 -25.35 1.88
C GLY A 559 13.10 -24.06 1.11
N ILE A 560 12.96 -22.89 1.74
CA ILE A 560 13.36 -21.58 1.21
C ILE A 560 14.64 -21.17 1.95
N PRO A 561 15.80 -21.03 1.27
CA PRO A 561 17.04 -20.55 1.88
C PRO A 561 16.95 -19.06 2.23
N VAL A 562 17.52 -18.66 3.36
CA VAL A 562 17.53 -17.28 3.87
C VAL A 562 18.85 -16.95 4.58
N GLU A 563 19.13 -15.66 4.72
CA GLU A 563 20.13 -15.16 5.66
C GLU A 563 19.45 -14.85 7.01
N GLU A 564 19.83 -15.57 8.06
CA GLU A 564 19.37 -15.31 9.42
C GLU A 564 20.17 -14.17 10.05
N TYR A 565 19.58 -12.99 10.05
CA TYR A 565 20.11 -11.85 10.81
C TYR A 565 19.68 -11.94 12.28
N PRO A 566 20.45 -11.35 13.21
CA PRO A 566 19.98 -11.10 14.57
C PRO A 566 18.62 -10.39 14.54
N ARG A 567 17.68 -10.82 15.39
CA ARG A 567 16.27 -10.38 15.43
C ARG A 567 16.10 -8.95 15.97
N VAL A 568 16.59 -7.97 15.22
CA VAL A 568 16.57 -6.55 15.57
C VAL A 568 15.25 -5.92 15.12
N VAL A 569 14.35 -5.64 16.07
CA VAL A 569 13.07 -4.94 15.83
C VAL A 569 13.19 -3.48 16.29
N LEU A 570 13.43 -2.57 15.35
CA LEU A 570 13.43 -1.13 15.61
C LEU A 570 11.99 -0.59 15.51
N ALA A 571 11.29 -0.49 16.65
CA ALA A 571 9.92 0.01 16.71
C ALA A 571 9.79 1.43 16.13
N PRO A 572 8.63 1.81 15.55
CA PRO A 572 8.42 3.15 14.97
C PRO A 572 8.73 4.27 15.95
N SER A 573 8.28 4.16 17.20
CA SER A 573 8.50 5.16 18.26
C SER A 573 9.96 5.34 18.66
N PHE A 574 10.82 4.35 18.44
CA PHE A 574 12.26 4.43 18.70
C PHE A 574 13.01 5.06 17.51
N ALA A 575 12.75 4.56 16.29
CA ALA A 575 13.38 5.05 15.06
C ALA A 575 12.30 5.41 14.02
N PRO A 576 11.65 6.59 14.15
CA PRO A 576 10.69 7.11 13.17
C PRO A 576 11.27 7.24 11.76
N THR A 577 12.55 7.59 11.70
CA THR A 577 13.40 7.74 10.53
C THR A 577 14.75 7.09 10.83
N LEU A 578 15.47 6.59 9.82
CA LEU A 578 16.81 6.02 9.99
C LEU A 578 17.77 7.01 10.66
N GLY A 579 17.66 8.31 10.35
CA GLY A 579 18.46 9.37 11.00
C GLY A 579 18.28 9.53 12.52
N ASP A 580 17.33 8.81 13.14
CA ASP A 580 17.16 8.72 14.60
C ASP A 580 18.00 7.60 15.25
N VAL A 581 18.48 6.61 14.47
CA VAL A 581 19.14 5.39 14.97
C VAL A 581 20.52 5.71 15.55
N LYS A 582 20.60 5.83 16.88
CA LYS A 582 21.80 6.32 17.61
C LYS A 582 22.07 5.51 18.89
N VAL A 583 22.19 4.18 18.76
CA VAL A 583 22.36 3.25 19.88
C VAL A 583 23.55 2.32 19.65
N ARG A 584 24.48 2.30 20.62
CA ARG A 584 25.60 1.35 20.69
C ARG A 584 25.29 0.29 21.72
N LEU A 585 25.46 -0.98 21.35
CA LEU A 585 25.22 -2.15 22.21
C LEU A 585 26.25 -3.23 21.89
N VAL A 586 26.59 -4.04 22.90
CA VAL A 586 27.36 -5.28 22.78
C VAL A 586 26.56 -6.37 23.49
N PHE A 587 26.34 -7.51 22.83
CA PHE A 587 25.13 -8.30 23.10
C PHE A 587 25.28 -9.80 22.80
N GLY A 588 24.72 -10.64 23.68
CA GLY A 588 24.66 -12.10 23.50
C GLY A 588 23.49 -12.75 24.24
N GLY A 589 22.26 -12.52 23.79
CA GLY A 589 21.05 -13.13 24.38
C GLY A 589 19.75 -12.62 23.74
N ALA A 590 18.79 -12.21 24.58
CA ALA A 590 17.59 -11.46 24.22
C ALA A 590 17.41 -10.25 25.16
N LEU A 591 17.10 -9.08 24.58
CA LEU A 591 16.82 -7.82 25.29
C LEU A 591 15.60 -7.14 24.66
N VAL A 592 14.68 -6.67 25.51
CA VAL A 592 13.57 -5.80 25.12
C VAL A 592 13.66 -4.50 25.93
N VAL A 593 13.69 -3.36 25.23
CA VAL A 593 13.66 -2.03 25.85
C VAL A 593 12.30 -1.40 25.56
N ARG A 594 11.60 -0.96 26.60
CA ARG A 594 10.29 -0.31 26.54
C ARG A 594 10.42 1.10 27.11
N ALA A 595 10.01 2.11 26.36
CA ALA A 595 10.10 3.51 26.76
C ALA A 595 8.76 4.22 26.51
N ALA A 596 8.26 4.93 27.52
CA ALA A 596 7.04 5.72 27.44
C ALA A 596 7.20 6.95 26.52
N PRO A 597 6.11 7.52 25.98
CA PRO A 597 6.17 8.77 25.23
C PRO A 597 6.85 9.89 26.03
N GLY A 598 7.90 10.50 25.47
CA GLY A 598 8.71 11.52 26.16
C GLY A 598 9.82 10.97 27.07
N ALA A 599 10.03 9.66 27.14
CA ALA A 599 11.24 9.08 27.70
C ALA A 599 12.38 9.11 26.67
N ARG A 600 13.58 9.53 27.10
CA ARG A 600 14.82 9.45 26.32
C ARG A 600 15.78 8.52 27.05
N VAL A 601 15.93 7.30 26.52
CA VAL A 601 16.84 6.30 27.07
C VAL A 601 18.17 6.34 26.32
N VAL A 602 19.24 6.66 27.04
CA VAL A 602 20.63 6.50 26.58
C VAL A 602 21.17 5.22 27.19
N ILE A 603 21.64 4.31 26.34
CA ILE A 603 22.27 3.05 26.74
C ILE A 603 23.73 3.12 26.29
N ASP A 604 24.66 2.98 27.23
CA ASP A 604 26.10 3.09 26.97
C ASP A 604 26.85 2.02 27.79
N GLY A 605 27.56 1.12 27.11
CA GLY A 605 28.27 0.00 27.75
C GLY A 605 27.39 -1.12 28.35
N LEU A 606 26.08 -1.16 28.07
CA LEU A 606 25.22 -2.27 28.52
C LEU A 606 25.63 -3.58 27.85
N THR A 607 26.02 -4.56 28.66
CA THR A 607 26.21 -5.96 28.26
C THR A 607 25.01 -6.79 28.73
N VAL A 608 24.47 -7.65 27.86
CA VAL A 608 23.41 -8.62 28.21
C VAL A 608 23.82 -10.01 27.76
N GLY A 609 23.83 -10.96 28.70
CA GLY A 609 23.97 -12.40 28.47
C GLY A 609 22.83 -13.17 29.12
N ASN A 610 22.12 -13.98 28.34
CA ASN A 610 21.06 -14.90 28.79
C ASN A 610 20.80 -15.96 27.70
N ALA A 611 19.98 -16.99 27.97
CA ALA A 611 19.68 -18.07 27.03
C ALA A 611 18.98 -17.61 25.73
N GLY A 612 18.48 -16.37 25.71
CA GLY A 612 17.95 -15.72 24.52
C GLY A 612 16.70 -16.40 23.94
N TRP A 613 16.53 -16.24 22.63
CA TRP A 613 15.44 -16.84 21.85
C TRP A 613 16.02 -17.76 20.77
N GLU A 614 15.30 -18.79 20.39
CA GLU A 614 15.67 -19.75 19.34
C GLU A 614 14.63 -19.75 18.21
N TRP A 615 14.99 -20.33 17.06
CA TRP A 615 14.03 -20.74 16.05
C TRP A 615 13.72 -22.23 16.26
N ALA A 616 12.45 -22.61 16.23
CA ALA A 616 12.01 -24.00 16.12
C ALA A 616 11.36 -24.18 14.74
N HIS A 617 11.71 -25.24 14.01
CA HIS A 617 11.11 -25.48 12.70
C HIS A 617 9.69 -26.01 12.86
N THR A 618 8.75 -25.60 12.01
CA THR A 618 7.34 -26.05 12.11
C THR A 618 7.16 -27.56 11.88
N GLU A 619 8.15 -28.23 11.30
CA GLU A 619 8.18 -29.70 11.14
C GLU A 619 8.47 -30.43 12.47
N GLU A 620 8.93 -29.72 13.49
CA GLU A 620 9.29 -30.25 14.83
C GLU A 620 8.20 -29.99 15.88
N LEU A 621 7.14 -29.25 15.52
CA LEU A 621 6.12 -28.76 16.45
C LEU A 621 4.82 -29.59 16.36
N PRO A 622 4.19 -29.94 17.50
CA PRO A 622 2.92 -30.68 17.51
C PRO A 622 1.71 -29.80 17.19
N ASP A 623 1.88 -28.48 17.31
CA ASP A 623 0.88 -27.44 17.07
C ASP A 623 1.51 -26.35 16.18
N VAL A 624 0.81 -25.95 15.12
CA VAL A 624 1.30 -24.94 14.17
C VAL A 624 0.12 -24.09 13.71
N THR A 625 0.20 -22.78 13.91
CA THR A 625 -0.78 -21.80 13.39
C THR A 625 -0.62 -21.58 11.89
N GLU A 626 -1.64 -21.04 11.20
CA GLU A 626 -1.50 -20.67 9.79
C GLU A 626 -0.35 -19.66 9.58
N GLU A 627 -0.23 -18.68 10.48
CA GLU A 627 0.84 -17.69 10.53
C GLU A 627 2.24 -18.31 10.65
N GLU A 628 2.39 -19.43 11.37
CA GLU A 628 3.65 -20.16 11.52
C GLU A 628 3.91 -21.06 10.30
N ALA A 629 2.89 -21.78 9.83
CA ALA A 629 2.99 -22.66 8.66
C ALA A 629 3.47 -21.90 7.41
N ILE A 630 3.02 -20.66 7.18
CA ILE A 630 3.45 -19.87 6.02
C ILE A 630 4.88 -19.32 6.13
N ARG A 631 5.45 -19.19 7.34
CA ARG A 631 6.85 -18.74 7.55
C ARG A 631 7.85 -19.88 7.75
N GLY A 632 7.39 -21.03 8.27
CA GLY A 632 8.16 -22.26 8.45
C GLY A 632 8.89 -22.37 9.80
N PHE A 633 8.63 -21.47 10.74
CA PHE A 633 9.24 -21.46 12.07
C PHE A 633 8.36 -20.81 13.13
N ARG A 634 8.69 -21.11 14.40
CA ARG A 634 8.22 -20.45 15.63
C ARG A 634 9.43 -19.80 16.33
N VAL A 635 9.30 -18.57 16.81
CA VAL A 635 10.30 -17.96 17.70
C VAL A 635 10.01 -18.38 19.14
N VAL A 636 10.84 -19.28 19.67
CA VAL A 636 10.70 -19.78 21.05
C VAL A 636 11.55 -18.92 21.98
N LYS A 637 10.90 -18.29 22.95
CA LYS A 637 11.51 -17.30 23.85
C LYS A 637 11.93 -18.00 25.15
N ARG A 638 13.22 -18.34 25.30
CA ARG A 638 13.74 -19.07 26.48
C ARG A 638 13.95 -18.13 27.66
N GLU A 639 14.74 -17.08 27.45
CA GLU A 639 14.96 -16.01 28.42
C GLU A 639 14.86 -14.64 27.73
N THR A 640 14.57 -13.58 28.48
CA THR A 640 14.52 -12.20 27.98
C THR A 640 14.90 -11.25 29.09
N ALA A 641 15.88 -10.36 28.85
CA ALA A 641 16.06 -9.19 29.70
C ALA A 641 15.04 -8.12 29.28
N GLU A 642 14.26 -7.58 30.20
CA GLU A 642 13.37 -6.43 29.92
C GLU A 642 13.82 -5.20 30.71
N LEU A 643 13.88 -4.06 30.03
CA LEU A 643 14.17 -2.74 30.60
C LEU A 643 13.00 -1.81 30.27
N THR A 644 12.24 -1.42 31.30
CA THR A 644 11.03 -0.61 31.12
C THR A 644 11.18 0.76 31.79
N PHE A 645 10.91 1.80 31.01
CA PHE A 645 10.90 3.20 31.41
C PHE A 645 9.47 3.72 31.18
N ASP A 646 8.68 3.73 32.24
CA ASP A 646 7.22 3.94 32.24
C ASP A 646 6.80 5.42 32.31
N ALA A 647 7.71 6.31 32.71
CA ALA A 647 7.49 7.75 32.79
C ALA A 647 8.33 8.55 31.76
N PRO A 648 7.93 9.78 31.40
CA PRO A 648 8.77 10.69 30.62
C PRO A 648 10.01 11.16 31.41
N GLY A 649 11.14 11.34 30.73
CA GLY A 649 12.39 11.79 31.34
C GLY A 649 13.66 11.31 30.62
N ASP A 650 14.80 11.89 30.96
CA ASP A 650 16.12 11.41 30.52
C ASP A 650 16.60 10.27 31.43
N TYR A 651 16.94 9.12 30.83
CA TYR A 651 17.47 7.94 31.50
C TYR A 651 18.84 7.58 30.91
N LEU A 652 19.81 7.25 31.78
CA LEU A 652 21.12 6.75 31.38
C LEU A 652 21.33 5.37 31.99
N ILE A 653 21.67 4.39 31.15
CA ILE A 653 22.12 3.06 31.55
C ILE A 653 23.63 3.00 31.30
N PRO A 654 24.47 3.13 32.35
CA PRO A 654 25.92 3.07 32.22
C PRO A 654 26.43 1.61 32.16
N GLU A 655 27.71 1.48 31.83
CA GLU A 655 28.44 0.22 31.80
C GLU A 655 28.36 -0.55 33.14
N ALA A 656 28.28 -1.88 33.05
CA ALA A 656 28.16 -2.82 34.17
C ALA A 656 29.47 -2.94 34.99
N GLY A 657 29.89 -1.85 35.60
CA GLY A 657 31.11 -1.73 36.42
C GLY A 657 31.32 -0.34 37.04
N ALA A 658 30.62 0.68 36.56
CA ALA A 658 30.74 2.06 37.03
C ALA A 658 30.13 2.26 38.44
N ARG A 659 30.89 1.92 39.49
CA ARG A 659 30.60 2.43 40.85
C ARG A 659 30.60 3.95 40.83
N ALA A 660 29.45 4.56 41.13
CA ALA A 660 29.39 5.97 41.46
C ALA A 660 30.34 6.23 42.64
N ARG A 661 31.25 7.20 42.50
CA ARG A 661 31.97 7.74 43.66
C ARG A 661 30.95 8.51 44.50
N ALA A 662 30.80 8.14 45.76
CA ALA A 662 30.21 9.06 46.73
C ALA A 662 31.09 10.31 46.80
N SER A 663 30.45 11.47 46.92
CA SER A 663 31.09 12.65 47.50
C SER A 663 30.85 12.53 49.00
N ASP A 664 31.88 12.11 49.73
CA ASP A 664 31.86 12.17 51.18
C ASP A 664 32.13 13.62 51.58
N ASP A 665 31.06 14.40 51.83
CA ASP A 665 31.10 15.76 52.37
C ASP A 665 29.70 16.13 52.92
N GLU A 666 29.42 15.76 54.17
CA GLU A 666 28.78 16.64 55.18
C GLU A 666 28.84 15.97 56.57
N GLU A 667 28.93 16.78 57.62
CA GLU A 667 29.31 16.36 58.97
C GLU A 667 28.12 15.86 59.81
N ALA A 668 28.42 15.15 60.91
CA ALA A 668 27.40 14.61 61.81
C ALA A 668 26.99 15.59 62.91
N GLU A 669 25.69 15.67 63.19
CA GLU A 669 25.18 16.17 64.47
C GLU A 669 24.18 15.16 65.07
N GLU A 670 24.37 14.80 66.33
CA GLU A 670 23.49 13.87 67.07
C GLU A 670 22.31 14.63 67.71
N GLY A 671 21.10 14.05 67.68
CA GLY A 671 19.92 14.76 68.18
C GLY A 671 18.64 13.93 68.31
N ALA A 672 18.66 12.86 69.11
CA ALA A 672 17.42 12.23 69.57
C ALA A 672 16.72 13.13 70.63
N PRO A 673 15.39 13.07 70.74
CA PRO A 673 14.85 12.18 71.77
C PRO A 673 13.63 11.35 71.34
N GLU A 674 13.29 10.37 72.19
CA GLU A 674 12.18 9.44 72.01
C GLU A 674 10.80 10.06 72.36
N ALA A 675 9.73 9.50 71.78
CA ALA A 675 8.37 9.63 72.30
C ALA A 675 7.53 8.39 71.92
N GLU A 676 6.92 7.74 72.90
CA GLU A 676 6.01 6.59 72.72
C GLU A 676 4.61 7.04 72.25
N GLY A 677 3.85 6.15 71.59
CA GLY A 677 2.44 6.42 71.26
C GLY A 677 1.79 5.39 70.33
N ALA A 678 1.30 4.28 70.89
CA ALA A 678 0.64 3.22 70.12
C ALA A 678 -0.89 3.36 70.07
N VAL A 679 -1.48 3.11 68.90
CA VAL A 679 -2.85 2.60 68.73
C VAL A 679 -2.85 1.60 67.56
N ALA A 680 -3.55 0.48 67.69
CA ALA A 680 -3.59 -0.59 66.70
C ALA A 680 -4.98 -0.79 66.07
N ALA A 681 -5.01 -1.35 64.87
CA ALA A 681 -6.17 -2.01 64.26
C ALA A 681 -5.68 -3.18 63.38
N ASP A 682 -6.42 -4.28 63.38
CA ASP A 682 -5.98 -5.62 62.94
C ASP A 682 -7.04 -6.25 61.97
N PRO A 683 -6.99 -7.54 61.56
CA PRO A 683 -6.32 -8.01 60.35
C PRO A 683 -7.26 -8.62 59.28
N ALA A 684 -6.69 -9.03 58.15
CA ALA A 684 -7.25 -10.11 57.32
C ALA A 684 -6.14 -10.97 56.66
N ALA A 685 -6.37 -12.30 56.69
CA ALA A 685 -5.61 -13.45 56.13
C ALA A 685 -4.45 -13.17 55.12
N ALA A 686 -3.24 -13.78 55.24
CA ALA A 686 -2.89 -15.21 55.31
C ALA A 686 -3.25 -16.01 54.03
N ALA A 687 -2.40 -16.84 53.43
CA ALA A 687 -0.98 -17.17 53.65
C ALA A 687 -0.40 -17.85 52.37
N ALA A 688 0.93 -18.06 52.30
CA ALA A 688 1.65 -19.18 51.62
C ALA A 688 3.07 -18.78 51.16
N VAL A 689 4.05 -19.50 51.71
CA VAL A 689 5.48 -19.48 51.39
C VAL A 689 5.78 -20.09 50.02
N ALA A 690 6.65 -19.48 49.19
CA ALA A 690 7.81 -20.14 48.54
C ALA A 690 8.60 -19.24 47.54
N LEU A 691 9.94 -19.37 47.60
CA LEU A 691 10.99 -19.03 46.62
C LEU A 691 10.66 -18.14 45.38
N ALA A 692 11.31 -16.96 45.33
CA ALA A 692 12.12 -16.52 44.19
C ALA A 692 13.12 -15.43 44.61
N GLY A 693 14.38 -15.53 44.17
CA GLY A 693 15.41 -14.51 44.40
C GLY A 693 15.82 -13.81 43.11
N ALA A 694 15.19 -12.69 42.79
CA ALA A 694 15.61 -11.77 41.74
C ALA A 694 15.19 -10.34 42.12
N GLY A 695 16.15 -9.42 42.21
CA GLY A 695 15.92 -8.09 42.79
C GLY A 695 15.27 -7.09 41.83
N SER A 696 14.11 -6.56 42.19
CA SER A 696 13.48 -5.40 41.52
C SER A 696 14.21 -4.09 41.87
N GLY A 697 15.33 -3.83 41.19
CA GLY A 697 16.14 -2.64 41.39
C GLY A 697 15.47 -1.34 40.93
N SER A 698 14.77 -0.65 41.82
CA SER A 698 14.29 0.72 41.57
C SER A 698 15.48 1.70 41.53
N LEU A 699 15.87 2.13 40.33
CA LEU A 699 16.97 3.07 40.12
C LEU A 699 16.51 4.51 40.40
N ARG A 700 17.22 5.21 41.28
CA ARG A 700 16.88 6.59 41.69
C ARG A 700 17.17 7.61 40.57
N ARG A 701 16.23 8.55 40.44
CA ARG A 701 16.30 9.75 39.58
C ARG A 701 17.55 10.59 39.89
N VAL A 702 18.35 10.90 38.85
CA VAL A 702 19.42 11.91 38.91
C VAL A 702 18.82 13.31 38.68
N PRO A 703 19.16 14.35 39.46
CA PRO A 703 18.69 15.70 39.22
C PRO A 703 19.39 16.32 37.99
N SER A 704 18.62 16.86 37.05
CA SER A 704 19.16 17.46 35.83
C SER A 704 19.66 18.89 36.05
N ARG A 705 20.87 19.21 35.55
CA ARG A 705 21.45 20.57 35.62
C ARG A 705 20.65 21.66 34.88
N GLY A 706 19.62 21.29 34.10
CA GLY A 706 18.69 22.25 33.49
C GLY A 706 17.70 22.90 34.47
N GLY A 707 17.45 22.31 35.64
CA GLY A 707 16.45 22.80 36.60
C GLY A 707 16.74 24.22 37.12
N ALA A 708 18.01 24.56 37.34
CA ALA A 708 18.42 25.87 37.83
C ALA A 708 18.12 27.01 36.83
N VAL A 709 18.26 26.76 35.52
CA VAL A 709 18.01 27.76 34.48
C VAL A 709 16.51 28.03 34.33
N ALA A 710 15.69 26.97 34.36
CA ALA A 710 14.23 27.11 34.34
C ALA A 710 13.71 27.86 35.60
N ALA A 711 14.31 27.60 36.77
CA ALA A 711 13.98 28.32 38.00
C ALA A 711 14.38 29.81 37.95
N ALA A 712 15.53 30.14 37.34
CA ALA A 712 15.97 31.53 37.17
C ALA A 712 15.06 32.33 36.24
N VAL A 713 14.70 31.78 35.07
CA VAL A 713 13.75 32.42 34.13
C VAL A 713 12.39 32.61 34.80
N ALA A 714 11.85 31.57 35.44
CA ALA A 714 10.57 31.63 36.14
C ALA A 714 10.62 32.44 37.46
N ALA A 715 11.77 33.00 37.84
CA ALA A 715 11.90 34.01 38.88
C ALA A 715 11.89 35.43 38.28
N MET A 716 12.63 35.68 37.19
CA MET A 716 12.64 36.96 36.48
C MET A 716 11.25 37.35 35.95
N GLU A 717 10.48 36.39 35.41
CA GLU A 717 9.09 36.62 34.97
C GLU A 717 8.14 36.96 36.13
N ARG A 718 8.46 36.53 37.37
CA ARG A 718 7.65 36.82 38.56
C ARG A 718 7.93 38.18 39.19
N THR A 719 9.08 38.79 38.93
CA THR A 719 9.34 40.20 39.27
C THR A 719 8.65 41.20 38.34
N ALA A 720 8.10 40.77 37.19
CA ALA A 720 7.50 41.65 36.18
C ALA A 720 5.96 41.84 36.30
N SER A 721 5.25 41.06 37.13
CA SER A 721 3.77 41.01 37.13
C SER A 721 3.08 41.56 38.39
N LEU A 722 3.82 42.06 39.38
CA LEU A 722 3.26 42.77 40.55
C LEU A 722 2.91 44.23 40.20
N GLY A 723 1.98 44.40 39.24
CA GLY A 723 1.75 45.67 38.54
C GLY A 723 0.31 46.21 38.48
N ASN A 724 -0.70 45.48 38.98
CA ASN A 724 -2.01 46.06 39.37
C ASN A 724 -2.95 45.02 40.02
N ALA A 725 -3.81 45.45 40.94
CA ALA A 725 -4.84 44.61 41.56
C ALA A 725 -6.11 45.40 41.89
N ALA A 726 -7.22 45.08 41.20
CA ALA A 726 -8.59 45.46 41.58
C ALA A 726 -9.62 44.54 40.89
N SER A 727 -10.72 44.22 41.59
CA SER A 727 -11.90 43.46 41.13
C SER A 727 -13.02 44.44 40.70
N PRO A 728 -14.29 44.04 40.38
CA PRO A 728 -14.91 42.71 40.25
C PRO A 728 -15.72 42.51 38.93
N PRO A 729 -16.32 41.31 38.67
CA PRO A 729 -17.05 41.04 37.41
C PRO A 729 -18.54 41.43 37.44
N GLY A 730 -19.12 41.76 36.27
CA GLY A 730 -20.57 41.92 36.14
C GLY A 730 -21.14 42.22 34.73
N GLY A 731 -21.83 41.24 34.13
CA GLY A 731 -23.09 41.45 33.39
C GLY A 731 -23.11 41.92 31.92
N LEU A 732 -24.13 41.42 31.20
CA LEU A 732 -24.87 42.06 30.09
C LEU A 732 -24.17 42.35 28.74
N SER A 733 -24.27 41.36 27.84
CA SER A 733 -24.94 41.42 26.51
C SER A 733 -25.16 42.76 25.77
N ILE A 734 -24.89 42.77 24.44
CA ILE A 734 -25.73 43.24 23.29
C ILE A 734 -24.88 43.78 22.11
N SER A 735 -24.99 43.05 20.99
CA SER A 735 -24.89 43.38 19.54
C SER A 735 -24.31 44.70 18.96
N ARG A 736 -23.81 44.54 17.72
CA ARG A 736 -23.83 45.43 16.51
C ARG A 736 -22.52 46.07 16.03
N ARG A 737 -22.06 45.54 14.88
CA ARG A 737 -21.70 46.21 13.61
C ARG A 737 -21.09 47.63 13.64
N GLY A 738 -19.89 47.73 13.06
CA GLY A 738 -19.39 48.92 12.35
C GLY A 738 -17.88 49.07 12.50
N SER A 739 -17.04 49.51 11.56
CA SER A 739 -16.99 49.51 10.08
C SER A 739 -16.07 50.66 9.64
N GLY A 740 -14.77 50.40 9.50
CA GLY A 740 -13.83 51.26 8.75
C GLY A 740 -13.31 52.53 9.46
N GLY A 741 -12.10 52.94 9.07
CA GLY A 741 -11.44 54.17 9.51
C GLY A 741 -9.92 54.01 9.51
N VAL A 742 -9.20 54.86 8.77
CA VAL A 742 -7.73 54.89 8.70
C VAL A 742 -7.25 56.28 9.12
N GLY A 743 -6.20 56.33 9.93
CA GLY A 743 -5.51 57.55 10.36
C GLY A 743 -4.46 57.18 11.42
N GLY A 744 -3.26 57.76 11.36
CA GLY A 744 -2.13 57.33 12.18
C GLY A 744 -1.15 58.45 12.52
N GLY A 745 0.05 58.04 12.92
CA GLY A 745 1.03 58.86 13.64
C GLY A 745 1.05 58.44 15.12
N GLY A 746 2.20 58.24 15.76
CA GLY A 746 3.57 58.41 15.26
C GLY A 746 4.48 58.77 16.44
N GLY A 747 5.19 57.77 16.97
CA GLY A 747 6.01 57.90 18.19
C GLY A 747 6.71 56.61 18.64
N ASP A 748 6.24 55.44 18.18
CA ASP A 748 6.73 54.14 18.69
C ASP A 748 8.05 53.65 18.02
N GLU A 749 8.46 54.24 16.90
CA GLU A 749 9.59 53.74 16.09
C GLU A 749 10.97 53.97 16.74
N GLU A 750 11.12 55.01 17.57
CA GLU A 750 12.41 55.35 18.22
C GLU A 750 12.71 54.46 19.43
N GLU A 751 11.68 54.08 20.22
CA GLU A 751 11.83 53.04 21.27
C GLU A 751 12.04 51.64 20.70
N GLU A 752 11.44 51.29 19.54
CA GLU A 752 11.65 49.97 18.93
C GLU A 752 13.08 49.80 18.37
N GLU A 753 13.73 50.89 17.92
CA GLU A 753 15.12 50.83 17.45
C GLU A 753 16.13 50.68 18.62
N GLU A 754 15.96 51.41 19.73
CA GLU A 754 16.78 51.18 20.94
C GLU A 754 16.58 49.76 21.50
N ALA A 755 15.34 49.26 21.55
CA ALA A 755 15.04 47.90 22.00
C ALA A 755 15.72 46.82 21.12
N ARG A 756 15.76 47.03 19.79
CA ARG A 756 16.47 46.14 18.87
C ARG A 756 17.99 46.22 19.03
N ALA A 757 18.55 47.41 19.26
CA ALA A 757 19.98 47.58 19.53
C ALA A 757 20.41 46.83 20.81
N ALA A 758 19.64 46.95 21.88
CA ALA A 758 19.86 46.22 23.13
C ALA A 758 19.77 44.69 22.96
N ALA A 759 18.75 44.21 22.22
CA ALA A 759 18.59 42.78 21.92
C ALA A 759 19.75 42.21 21.08
N HIS A 760 20.30 42.99 20.15
CA HIS A 760 21.47 42.57 19.36
C HIS A 760 22.74 42.48 20.23
N GLN A 761 22.96 43.42 21.15
CA GLN A 761 24.11 43.37 22.07
C GLN A 761 24.02 42.18 23.05
N LEU A 762 22.83 41.86 23.57
CA LEU A 762 22.63 40.65 24.38
C LEU A 762 22.95 39.37 23.58
N THR A 763 22.54 39.32 22.31
CA THR A 763 22.76 38.16 21.44
C THR A 763 24.25 37.92 21.16
N GLU A 764 25.00 38.98 20.83
CA GLU A 764 26.47 38.93 20.68
C GLU A 764 27.15 38.40 21.97
N ALA A 765 26.76 38.92 23.14
CA ALA A 765 27.32 38.50 24.43
C ALA A 765 27.07 37.01 24.74
N VAL A 766 25.88 36.49 24.42
CA VAL A 766 25.55 35.06 24.57
C VAL A 766 26.39 34.20 23.61
N PHE A 767 26.55 34.62 22.35
CA PHE A 767 27.41 33.88 21.40
C PHE A 767 28.88 33.87 21.82
N ALA A 768 29.41 34.98 22.34
CA ALA A 768 30.77 35.04 22.89
C ALA A 768 30.95 34.08 24.08
N SER A 769 29.96 34.02 24.99
CA SER A 769 29.97 33.10 26.13
C SER A 769 29.95 31.63 25.72
N VAL A 770 29.24 31.27 24.65
CA VAL A 770 29.19 29.89 24.12
C VAL A 770 30.45 29.53 23.34
N ALA A 771 31.09 30.49 22.67
CA ALA A 771 32.35 30.27 21.95
C ALA A 771 33.54 30.02 22.89
N GLY A 772 33.52 30.57 24.11
CA GLY A 772 34.56 30.39 25.13
C GLY A 772 34.53 29.04 25.87
N ALA A 773 33.57 28.16 25.58
CA ALA A 773 33.40 26.86 26.24
C ALA A 773 33.49 25.70 25.23
N LYS A 774 34.73 25.36 24.83
CA LYS A 774 35.08 24.21 23.97
C LYS A 774 36.35 23.54 24.46
#